data_AF-A0A1X7IKV1-F1
#
_entry.id   AF-A0A1X7IKV1-F1
#
_cell.length_a   1.000
_cell.length_b   1.000
_cell.length_c   1.000
_cell.angle_alpha   90.00
_cell.angle_beta   90.00
_cell.angle_gamma   90.00
#
_symmetry.space_group_name_H-M   'P 1'
#
loop_
_entity.id
_entity.type
_entity.pdbx_description
1 polymer ?
#
loop_
_entity_poly.entity_id
_entity_poly.type
_entity_poly.pdbx_seq_one_letter_code
_entity_poly.pdbx_strand_id
1 'polypeptide(L)'
;MPHAPTSLIDPPEFQIALIGGGPRGAGVLERLGANIPELWRSGARIVIHVIDPHPAGPGRIWRFAQSPLLKLNSMAADVTMFTDESSTIEGPVRPGPSLIEWAGLVNAGDIAIPRVDARLRQEIENLAPASFPTRRLQSLYLSWFFADAGGLLPETVTVDVHRASAVETVDDGPTHRILLDDGASITADIVLYSLGHTGTEAEPEHADLIDFARRRELFYLPPAFTADADTRPIVPGQRVIVRGMGLAAVDLTVLLTEGRGGRFDRGDDGVLRYTASGLEPRLYFGSRRGVPYHSKISSTLVGEKPEARYFTPAIARSLEETLPALDLGVDVWPLIAKDMLWGYYRELFTGHPDRVESSWDSFARAFDRLDPRALLLASPHTEVHDSTPRGHAVPSIDDLASDDTLLARDAQAFVDLVEASVAFADDRLFLPELDRPLGAALVADPGELQDLVRDYIRTDLALRTRPEHSATLGLFIALLTSLFTLSDIIDSPKWTAQSRVRDIHGWWLGYFSFIASGPPAHRLEELVALSEAGVVEFLGAGIWVEADEDAGIFRAGSATTPVTVTASALVDARLPATAISRSDNELLRSLVASGAGLEEVVTDGAFSASTGRLSVRQLDTRILGAGGEHSSRLYAIGPYTNSPFVGAFSRPRTNAISFRENDKVARAILRRLSELAEEGGLDTPARPAEATRPAHPALID
;
A
#
# COMPACT_ATOMS: atom_id res chain seq x y z
N MET A 1 35.15 56.84 -25.25
CA MET A 1 34.97 55.84 -24.17
C MET A 1 33.83 54.93 -24.62
N PRO A 2 34.10 53.75 -25.20
CA PRO A 2 33.03 52.81 -25.51
C PRO A 2 32.59 52.09 -24.23
N HIS A 3 31.26 51.96 -24.06
CA HIS A 3 30.65 51.15 -23.01
C HIS A 3 31.13 49.70 -23.12
N ALA A 4 31.76 49.19 -22.06
CA ALA A 4 32.00 47.77 -21.90
C ALA A 4 30.64 47.05 -21.76
N PRO A 5 30.39 45.95 -22.49
CA PRO A 5 29.23 45.11 -22.22
C PRO A 5 29.41 44.48 -20.84
N THR A 6 28.52 44.81 -19.92
CA THR A 6 28.33 44.06 -18.68
C THR A 6 27.98 42.63 -19.10
N SER A 7 28.91 41.69 -18.97
CA SER A 7 28.54 40.28 -19.06
C SER A 7 27.60 40.01 -17.89
N LEU A 8 26.32 39.83 -18.18
CA LEU A 8 25.39 39.23 -17.24
C LEU A 8 25.94 37.83 -16.97
N ILE A 9 26.63 37.68 -15.84
CA ILE A 9 26.99 36.35 -15.33
C ILE A 9 25.65 35.70 -15.05
N ASP A 10 25.34 34.61 -15.76
CA ASP A 10 24.14 33.83 -15.46
C ASP A 10 24.16 33.49 -13.97
N PRO A 11 23.03 33.65 -13.25
CA PRO A 11 23.00 33.32 -11.84
C PRO A 11 23.42 31.86 -11.65
N PRO A 12 24.14 31.54 -10.55
CA PRO A 12 24.52 30.17 -10.26
C PRO A 12 23.30 29.25 -10.34
N GLU A 13 23.49 28.05 -10.89
CA GLU A 13 22.45 27.07 -11.14
C GLU A 13 22.70 25.84 -10.28
N PHE A 14 21.65 25.36 -9.61
CA PHE A 14 21.63 24.12 -8.83
C PHE A 14 20.69 23.12 -9.47
N GLN A 15 21.08 21.84 -9.47
CA GLN A 15 20.33 20.79 -10.14
C GLN A 15 19.86 19.73 -9.14
N ILE A 16 18.56 19.42 -9.16
CA ILE A 16 17.93 18.36 -8.36
C ILE A 16 17.49 17.26 -9.31
N ALA A 17 17.96 16.03 -9.12
CA ALA A 17 17.41 14.85 -9.78
C ALA A 17 16.32 14.22 -8.91
N LEU A 18 15.09 14.20 -9.41
CA LEU A 18 13.95 13.51 -8.80
C LEU A 18 13.68 12.25 -9.62
N ILE A 19 14.11 11.10 -9.09
CA ILE A 19 13.95 9.80 -9.74
C ILE A 19 12.63 9.17 -9.28
N GLY A 20 11.69 9.00 -10.21
CA GLY A 20 10.31 8.58 -9.95
C GLY A 20 9.33 9.76 -10.01
N GLY A 21 8.73 9.97 -11.16
CA GLY A 21 7.76 11.03 -11.45
C GLY A 21 6.31 10.68 -11.09
N GLY A 22 6.07 9.60 -10.34
CA GLY A 22 4.74 9.21 -9.87
C GLY A 22 4.17 10.12 -8.77
N PRO A 23 3.08 9.69 -8.08
CA PRO A 23 2.40 10.53 -7.08
C PRO A 23 3.29 11.03 -5.94
N ARG A 24 4.27 10.21 -5.51
CA ARG A 24 5.24 10.60 -4.49
C ARG A 24 6.14 11.74 -4.98
N GLY A 25 6.71 11.59 -6.18
CA GLY A 25 7.50 12.62 -6.83
C GLY A 25 6.72 13.92 -7.06
N ALA A 26 5.50 13.82 -7.57
CA ALA A 26 4.60 14.97 -7.75
C ALA A 26 4.30 15.69 -6.42
N GLY A 27 4.06 14.92 -5.35
CA GLY A 27 3.84 15.49 -4.02
C GLY A 27 5.08 16.19 -3.44
N VAL A 28 6.28 15.68 -3.70
CA VAL A 28 7.52 16.39 -3.32
C VAL A 28 7.72 17.65 -4.16
N LEU A 29 7.42 17.61 -5.46
CA LEU A 29 7.48 18.80 -6.32
C LEU A 29 6.58 19.92 -5.81
N GLU A 30 5.35 19.58 -5.42
CA GLU A 30 4.41 20.52 -4.80
C GLU A 30 4.98 21.09 -3.49
N ARG A 31 5.58 20.25 -2.64
CA ARG A 31 6.24 20.68 -1.40
C ARG A 31 7.49 21.51 -1.60
N LEU A 32 8.28 21.26 -2.65
CA LEU A 32 9.39 22.13 -3.02
C LEU A 32 8.85 23.54 -3.36
N GLY A 33 7.85 23.63 -4.24
CA GLY A 33 7.22 24.92 -4.60
C GLY A 33 6.65 25.67 -3.40
N ALA A 34 6.03 24.97 -2.46
CA ALA A 34 5.50 25.56 -1.25
C ALA A 34 6.56 26.10 -0.29
N ASN A 35 7.72 25.46 -0.20
CA ASN A 35 8.77 25.77 0.78
C ASN A 35 9.88 26.68 0.22
N ILE A 36 10.03 26.80 -1.11
CA ILE A 36 11.03 27.66 -1.76
C ILE A 36 10.99 29.12 -1.26
N PRO A 37 9.82 29.80 -1.16
CA PRO A 37 9.78 31.20 -0.71
C PRO A 37 10.38 31.44 0.68
N GLU A 38 10.32 30.44 1.55
CA GLU A 38 10.85 30.52 2.92
C GLU A 38 12.35 30.16 2.98
N LEU A 39 12.72 29.04 2.33
CA LEU A 39 13.99 28.35 2.55
C LEU A 39 15.06 28.64 1.50
N TRP A 40 14.70 29.06 0.29
CA TRP A 40 15.64 29.33 -0.80
C TRP A 40 15.83 30.84 -1.02
N ARG A 41 16.83 31.41 -0.32
CA ARG A 41 17.11 32.85 -0.33
C ARG A 41 18.25 33.28 -1.26
N SER A 42 18.98 32.31 -1.83
CA SER A 42 20.12 32.57 -2.71
C SER A 42 19.73 33.35 -3.98
N GLY A 43 18.51 33.11 -4.50
CA GLY A 43 18.06 33.68 -5.78
C GLY A 43 18.70 33.01 -7.01
N ALA A 44 19.63 32.08 -6.80
CA ALA A 44 20.16 31.17 -7.81
C ALA A 44 19.05 30.34 -8.47
N ARG A 45 19.29 29.93 -9.71
CA ARG A 45 18.35 29.11 -10.48
C ARG A 45 18.37 27.68 -9.97
N ILE A 46 17.21 27.02 -9.98
CA ILE A 46 17.09 25.59 -9.71
C ILE A 46 16.53 24.89 -10.95
N VAL A 47 17.17 23.82 -11.38
CA VAL A 47 16.62 22.91 -12.39
C VAL A 47 16.26 21.60 -11.70
N ILE A 48 14.99 21.18 -11.84
CA ILE A 48 14.48 19.93 -11.29
C ILE A 48 14.31 18.95 -12.45
N HIS A 49 15.12 17.91 -12.48
CA HIS A 49 15.02 16.83 -13.45
C HIS A 49 14.11 15.73 -12.90
N VAL A 50 12.91 15.58 -13.44
CA VAL A 50 11.99 14.50 -13.10
C VAL A 50 12.23 13.33 -14.05
N ILE A 51 12.73 12.21 -13.54
CA ILE A 51 13.16 11.06 -14.35
C ILE A 51 12.23 9.88 -14.09
N ASP A 52 11.45 9.46 -15.09
CA ASP A 52 10.55 8.31 -15.00
C ASP A 52 10.27 7.73 -16.40
N PRO A 53 10.29 6.40 -16.59
CA PRO A 53 9.92 5.80 -17.87
C PRO A 53 8.41 5.96 -18.20
N HIS A 54 7.58 6.28 -17.22
CA HIS A 54 6.14 6.49 -17.34
C HIS A 54 5.76 7.98 -17.25
N PRO A 55 4.52 8.38 -17.63
CA PRO A 55 4.12 9.78 -17.55
C PRO A 55 4.22 10.34 -16.13
N ALA A 56 4.76 11.56 -16.00
CA ALA A 56 4.87 12.27 -14.74
C ALA A 56 3.48 12.66 -14.19
N GLY A 57 3.30 12.50 -12.88
CA GLY A 57 2.01 12.50 -12.17
C GLY A 57 1.52 11.08 -11.88
N PRO A 58 0.95 10.35 -12.86
CA PRO A 58 0.37 9.03 -12.62
C PRO A 58 1.41 7.91 -12.45
N GLY A 59 2.60 8.03 -13.05
CA GLY A 59 3.66 7.03 -13.02
C GLY A 59 3.21 5.67 -13.58
N ARG A 60 3.91 4.59 -13.16
CA ARG A 60 3.67 3.21 -13.61
C ARG A 60 2.25 2.72 -13.32
N ILE A 61 1.78 2.94 -12.09
CA ILE A 61 0.59 2.27 -11.53
C ILE A 61 -0.72 2.85 -12.03
N TRP A 62 -0.78 4.16 -12.27
CA TRP A 62 -2.02 4.84 -12.68
C TRP A 62 -1.95 5.34 -14.12
N ARG A 63 -1.04 4.82 -14.95
CA ARG A 63 -0.93 5.21 -16.36
C ARG A 63 -2.26 5.06 -17.10
N PHE A 64 -2.55 6.00 -17.99
CA PHE A 64 -3.80 6.04 -18.75
C PHE A 64 -4.02 4.81 -19.65
N ALA A 65 -2.96 4.25 -20.23
CA ALA A 65 -3.00 3.09 -21.13
C ALA A 65 -3.11 1.75 -20.36
N GLN A 66 -4.10 1.65 -19.48
CA GLN A 66 -4.50 0.43 -18.77
C GLN A 66 -5.93 0.02 -19.18
N SER A 67 -6.31 -1.21 -18.85
CA SER A 67 -7.69 -1.66 -19.05
C SER A 67 -8.68 -0.69 -18.40
N PRO A 68 -9.76 -0.29 -19.10
CA PRO A 68 -10.79 0.60 -18.55
C PRO A 68 -11.64 -0.06 -17.45
N LEU A 69 -11.39 -1.34 -17.14
CA LEU A 69 -12.08 -2.08 -16.10
C LEU A 69 -11.37 -2.00 -14.74
N LEU A 70 -10.09 -1.63 -14.72
CA LEU A 70 -9.33 -1.52 -13.48
C LEU A 70 -9.72 -0.25 -12.72
N LYS A 71 -10.05 -0.41 -11.44
CA LYS A 71 -10.52 0.65 -10.55
C LYS A 71 -9.52 0.92 -9.43
N LEU A 72 -9.70 2.05 -8.75
CA LEU A 72 -9.14 2.28 -7.43
C LEU A 72 -9.83 1.39 -6.41
N ASN A 73 -9.12 1.09 -5.32
CA ASN A 73 -9.70 0.52 -4.11
C ASN A 73 -10.05 1.60 -3.07
N SER A 74 -10.13 2.85 -3.49
CA SER A 74 -10.54 4.00 -2.67
C SER A 74 -11.77 4.65 -3.30
N MET A 75 -12.69 5.13 -2.47
CA MET A 75 -13.82 5.93 -2.93
C MET A 75 -13.31 7.29 -3.45
N ALA A 76 -14.06 7.92 -4.35
CA ALA A 76 -13.69 9.22 -4.92
C ALA A 76 -13.48 10.30 -3.85
N ALA A 77 -14.30 10.29 -2.78
CA ALA A 77 -14.16 11.19 -1.64
C ALA A 77 -12.92 10.92 -0.76
N ASP A 78 -12.30 9.75 -0.89
CA ASP A 78 -11.15 9.31 -0.11
C ASP A 78 -9.80 9.60 -0.80
N VAL A 79 -9.80 10.39 -1.88
CA VAL A 79 -8.61 10.64 -2.70
C VAL A 79 -8.33 12.14 -2.79
N THR A 80 -7.18 12.54 -2.27
CA THR A 80 -6.59 13.87 -2.45
C THR A 80 -5.06 13.79 -2.52
N MET A 81 -4.47 14.74 -3.23
CA MET A 81 -3.04 15.03 -3.24
C MET A 81 -2.68 16.30 -2.44
N PHE A 82 -3.68 17.04 -1.95
CA PHE A 82 -3.49 18.32 -1.29
C PHE A 82 -3.46 18.20 0.23
N THR A 83 -2.60 19.01 0.83
CA THR A 83 -2.57 19.24 2.28
C THR A 83 -3.77 20.08 2.72
N ASP A 84 -4.20 19.89 3.96
CA ASP A 84 -5.28 20.67 4.57
C ASP A 84 -4.94 21.01 6.04
N GLU A 85 -5.84 21.70 6.74
CA GLU A 85 -5.65 22.15 8.12
C GLU A 85 -5.38 21.03 9.13
N SER A 86 -5.65 19.77 8.79
CA SER A 86 -5.29 18.62 9.62
C SER A 86 -3.80 18.25 9.51
N SER A 87 -3.11 18.74 8.49
CA SER A 87 -1.72 18.36 8.19
C SER A 87 -0.76 18.98 9.20
N THR A 88 -0.13 18.14 10.02
CA THR A 88 0.93 18.55 10.96
C THR A 88 2.26 18.51 10.23
N ILE A 89 2.59 19.60 9.54
CA ILE A 89 3.79 19.79 8.73
C ILE A 89 4.48 21.11 9.07
N GLU A 90 5.76 21.25 8.69
CA GLU A 90 6.53 22.48 8.99
C GLU A 90 6.32 23.53 7.89
N GLY A 91 6.25 23.10 6.63
CA GLY A 91 5.93 23.97 5.50
C GLY A 91 4.47 24.42 5.47
N PRO A 92 4.13 25.39 4.59
CA PRO A 92 2.79 25.94 4.54
C PRO A 92 1.76 24.92 4.02
N VAL A 93 0.62 24.84 4.69
CA VAL A 93 -0.55 24.09 4.20
C VAL A 93 -1.09 24.75 2.93
N ARG A 94 -1.29 23.94 1.89
CA ARG A 94 -1.82 24.33 0.58
C ARG A 94 -3.03 23.46 0.22
N PRO A 95 -4.26 23.91 0.52
CA PRO A 95 -5.46 23.21 0.16
C PRO A 95 -5.72 23.27 -1.34
N GLY A 96 -6.42 22.25 -1.83
CA GLY A 96 -6.86 22.12 -3.21
C GLY A 96 -7.89 21.01 -3.33
N PRO A 97 -8.49 20.83 -4.52
CA PRO A 97 -9.60 19.92 -4.69
C PRO A 97 -9.17 18.45 -4.52
N SER A 98 -9.90 17.72 -3.68
CA SER A 98 -9.95 16.27 -3.71
C SER A 98 -10.41 15.77 -5.09
N LEU A 99 -10.25 14.49 -5.40
CA LEU A 99 -10.61 13.94 -6.71
C LEU A 99 -12.08 14.19 -7.06
N ILE A 100 -13.00 14.07 -6.10
CA ILE A 100 -14.43 14.30 -6.34
C ILE A 100 -14.72 15.79 -6.61
N GLU A 101 -14.04 16.70 -5.91
CA GLU A 101 -14.17 18.14 -6.13
C GLU A 101 -13.56 18.54 -7.48
N TRP A 102 -12.42 17.95 -7.84
CA TRP A 102 -11.76 18.13 -9.13
C TRP A 102 -12.68 17.69 -10.28
N ALA A 103 -13.35 16.54 -10.16
CA ALA A 103 -14.32 16.10 -11.16
C ALA A 103 -15.48 17.09 -11.30
N GLY A 104 -15.94 17.69 -10.20
CA GLY A 104 -16.93 18.77 -10.21
C GLY A 104 -16.46 20.00 -10.99
N LEU A 105 -15.22 20.46 -10.77
CA LEU A 105 -14.62 21.59 -11.49
C LEU A 105 -14.41 21.29 -12.98
N VAL A 106 -14.09 20.03 -13.33
CA VAL A 106 -14.01 19.59 -14.72
C VAL A 106 -15.39 19.65 -15.40
N ASN A 107 -16.45 19.22 -14.72
CA ASN A 107 -17.82 19.27 -15.25
C ASN A 107 -18.34 20.71 -15.37
N ALA A 108 -17.91 21.62 -14.49
CA ALA A 108 -18.22 23.05 -14.56
C ALA A 108 -17.47 23.78 -15.69
N GLY A 109 -16.40 23.16 -16.23
CA GLY A 109 -15.53 23.78 -17.24
C GLY A 109 -14.43 24.67 -16.65
N ASP A 110 -14.27 24.68 -15.34
CA ASP A 110 -13.23 25.46 -14.63
C ASP A 110 -11.84 24.82 -14.76
N ILE A 111 -11.79 23.49 -14.91
CA ILE A 111 -10.56 22.74 -15.18
C ILE A 111 -10.68 22.04 -16.53
N ALA A 112 -9.81 22.42 -17.47
CA ALA A 112 -9.68 21.76 -18.75
C ALA A 112 -8.95 20.42 -18.60
N ILE A 113 -9.42 19.39 -19.30
CA ILE A 113 -8.74 18.09 -19.40
C ILE A 113 -8.62 17.66 -20.87
N PRO A 114 -7.67 16.77 -21.20
CA PRO A 114 -7.54 16.24 -22.56
C PRO A 114 -8.84 15.60 -23.05
N ARG A 115 -9.00 15.49 -24.38
CA ARG A 115 -10.13 14.78 -24.97
C ARG A 115 -10.10 13.31 -24.54
N VAL A 116 -11.23 12.82 -24.04
CA VAL A 116 -11.42 11.42 -23.59
C VAL A 116 -12.54 10.76 -24.37
N ASP A 117 -12.60 9.43 -24.31
CA ASP A 117 -13.74 8.68 -24.87
C ASP A 117 -15.04 8.90 -24.09
N ALA A 118 -16.17 8.52 -24.69
CA ALA A 118 -17.49 8.74 -24.13
C ALA A 118 -17.70 8.02 -22.79
N ARG A 119 -17.07 6.85 -22.58
CA ARG A 119 -17.21 6.08 -21.34
C ARG A 119 -16.54 6.80 -20.18
N LEU A 120 -15.30 7.26 -20.37
CA LEU A 120 -14.59 8.01 -19.33
C LEU A 120 -15.23 9.38 -19.10
N ARG A 121 -15.78 10.02 -20.14
CA ARG A 121 -16.56 11.26 -19.97
C ARG A 121 -17.79 11.04 -19.09
N GLN A 122 -18.57 10.02 -19.40
CA GLN A 122 -19.75 9.65 -18.61
C GLN A 122 -19.37 9.27 -17.17
N GLU A 123 -18.23 8.62 -16.96
CA GLU A 123 -17.74 8.33 -15.61
C GLU A 123 -17.48 9.61 -14.81
N ILE A 124 -16.82 10.62 -15.40
CA ILE A 124 -16.54 11.90 -14.73
C ILE A 124 -17.84 12.66 -14.43
N GLU A 125 -18.79 12.67 -15.37
CA GLU A 125 -20.09 13.35 -15.20
C GLU A 125 -20.94 12.73 -14.09
N ASN A 126 -20.87 11.42 -13.91
CA ASN A 126 -21.69 10.67 -12.93
C ASN A 126 -20.92 10.28 -11.66
N LEU A 127 -19.70 10.80 -11.47
CA LEU A 127 -18.87 10.43 -10.33
C LEU A 127 -19.52 10.92 -9.04
N ALA A 128 -19.78 10.01 -8.11
CA ALA A 128 -20.31 10.31 -6.79
C ALA A 128 -19.22 10.11 -5.71
N PRO A 129 -19.38 10.69 -4.51
CA PRO A 129 -18.44 10.52 -3.40
C PRO A 129 -18.07 9.06 -3.09
N ALA A 130 -19.05 8.14 -3.14
CA ALA A 130 -18.88 6.71 -2.87
C ALA A 130 -18.47 5.88 -4.10
N SER A 131 -18.32 6.50 -5.28
CA SER A 131 -17.86 5.81 -6.49
C SER A 131 -16.41 5.36 -6.35
N PHE A 132 -16.06 4.24 -6.96
CA PHE A 132 -14.67 3.77 -7.09
C PHE A 132 -14.19 4.10 -8.51
N PRO A 133 -13.42 5.19 -8.71
CA PRO A 133 -13.05 5.64 -10.05
C PRO A 133 -12.10 4.65 -10.73
N THR A 134 -12.11 4.64 -12.06
CA THR A 134 -11.15 3.89 -12.87
C THR A 134 -9.75 4.45 -12.69
N ARG A 135 -8.74 3.61 -12.90
CA ARG A 135 -7.32 4.05 -12.92
C ARG A 135 -7.08 5.11 -14.00
N ARG A 136 -7.89 5.12 -15.06
CA ARG A 136 -7.86 6.13 -16.13
C ARG A 136 -8.32 7.49 -15.65
N LEU A 137 -9.40 7.57 -14.87
CA LEU A 137 -9.84 8.81 -14.23
C LEU A 137 -8.77 9.31 -13.26
N GLN A 138 -8.24 8.44 -12.40
CA GLN A 138 -7.13 8.78 -11.51
C GLN A 138 -5.91 9.31 -12.26
N SER A 139 -5.60 8.74 -13.44
CA SER A 139 -4.51 9.21 -14.30
C SER A 139 -4.65 10.68 -14.63
N LEU A 140 -5.86 11.14 -14.95
CA LEU A 140 -6.14 12.53 -15.31
C LEU A 140 -5.96 13.46 -14.11
N TYR A 141 -6.49 13.07 -12.94
CA TYR A 141 -6.33 13.83 -11.70
C TYR A 141 -4.84 13.99 -11.34
N LEU A 142 -4.05 12.91 -11.39
CA LEU A 142 -2.62 12.95 -11.06
C LEU A 142 -1.78 13.72 -12.08
N SER A 143 -2.13 13.66 -13.36
CA SER A 143 -1.45 14.45 -14.40
C SER A 143 -1.74 15.94 -14.22
N TRP A 144 -2.99 16.29 -13.90
CA TRP A 144 -3.38 17.66 -13.59
C TRP A 144 -2.67 18.16 -12.32
N PHE A 145 -2.63 17.36 -11.25
CA PHE A 145 -1.93 17.72 -10.01
C PHE A 145 -0.43 17.95 -10.23
N PHE A 146 0.24 17.13 -11.06
CA PHE A 146 1.65 17.35 -11.40
C PHE A 146 1.86 18.68 -12.13
N ALA A 147 0.98 19.03 -13.07
CA ALA A 147 1.04 20.32 -13.77
C ALA A 147 0.76 21.49 -12.82
N ASP A 148 -0.21 21.36 -11.91
CA ASP A 148 -0.53 22.35 -10.88
C ASP A 148 0.68 22.58 -9.96
N ALA A 149 1.30 21.50 -9.46
CA ALA A 149 2.52 21.55 -8.66
C ALA A 149 3.67 22.27 -9.38
N GLY A 150 3.85 22.02 -10.68
CA GLY A 150 4.83 22.75 -11.51
C GLY A 150 4.49 24.25 -11.63
N GLY A 151 3.21 24.60 -11.73
CA GLY A 151 2.73 25.98 -11.77
C GLY A 151 2.93 26.76 -10.45
N LEU A 152 3.23 26.08 -9.34
CA LEU A 152 3.57 26.72 -8.07
C LEU A 152 5.00 27.25 -8.01
N LEU A 153 5.87 26.76 -8.89
CA LEU A 153 7.30 27.07 -8.87
C LEU A 153 7.54 28.50 -9.36
N PRO A 154 8.44 29.28 -8.72
CA PRO A 154 8.77 30.62 -9.20
C PRO A 154 9.58 30.55 -10.51
N GLU A 155 9.66 31.66 -11.24
CA GLU A 155 10.34 31.74 -12.54
C GLU A 155 11.83 31.33 -12.51
N THR A 156 12.46 31.37 -11.33
CA THR A 156 13.84 30.92 -11.13
C THR A 156 13.99 29.40 -11.06
N VAL A 157 12.89 28.65 -11.08
CA VAL A 157 12.89 27.19 -11.02
C VAL A 157 12.30 26.60 -12.30
N THR A 158 13.03 25.69 -12.93
CA THR A 158 12.60 24.99 -14.15
C THR A 158 12.43 23.51 -13.87
N VAL A 159 11.43 22.87 -14.48
CA VAL A 159 11.21 21.42 -14.38
C VAL A 159 11.41 20.79 -15.76
N ASP A 160 12.39 19.90 -15.85
CA ASP A 160 12.67 19.11 -17.04
C ASP A 160 12.25 17.65 -16.81
N VAL A 161 11.31 17.17 -17.61
CA VAL A 161 10.81 15.79 -17.50
C VAL A 161 11.51 14.89 -18.50
N HIS A 162 12.15 13.84 -18.00
CA HIS A 162 12.89 12.84 -18.78
C HIS A 162 12.13 11.53 -18.78
N ARG A 163 11.66 11.12 -19.96
CA ARG A 163 10.97 9.85 -20.14
C ARG A 163 11.96 8.69 -20.34
N ALA A 164 12.69 8.37 -19.29
CA ALA A 164 13.78 7.40 -19.29
C ALA A 164 13.89 6.71 -17.92
N SER A 165 14.52 5.55 -17.89
CA SER A 165 14.87 4.88 -16.62
C SER A 165 16.26 5.35 -16.19
N ALA A 166 16.39 5.82 -14.96
CA ALA A 166 17.71 5.92 -14.34
C ALA A 166 18.23 4.51 -14.01
N VAL A 167 19.47 4.21 -14.37
CA VAL A 167 20.09 2.89 -14.18
C VAL A 167 21.25 2.91 -13.18
N GLU A 168 21.92 4.05 -13.02
CA GLU A 168 23.05 4.20 -12.11
C GLU A 168 23.18 5.65 -11.65
N THR A 169 23.64 5.84 -10.40
CA THR A 169 24.05 7.14 -9.87
C THR A 169 25.51 7.03 -9.44
N VAL A 170 26.38 7.83 -10.07
CA VAL A 170 27.82 7.87 -9.82
C VAL A 170 28.17 9.13 -9.04
N ASP A 171 28.92 9.00 -7.96
CA ASP A 171 29.53 10.14 -7.27
C ASP A 171 30.62 10.76 -8.17
N ASP A 172 30.48 12.05 -8.47
CA ASP A 172 31.39 12.83 -9.32
C ASP A 172 31.98 14.01 -8.54
N GLY A 173 32.22 13.84 -7.23
CA GLY A 173 32.82 14.84 -6.35
C GLY A 173 31.79 15.79 -5.75
N PRO A 174 31.66 17.06 -6.21
CA PRO A 174 30.64 17.96 -5.69
C PRO A 174 29.22 17.64 -6.20
N THR A 175 29.07 16.76 -7.18
CA THR A 175 27.80 16.43 -7.84
C THR A 175 27.67 14.93 -8.05
N HIS A 176 26.49 14.49 -8.47
CA HIS A 176 26.22 13.13 -8.89
C HIS A 176 25.88 13.09 -10.38
N ARG A 177 26.36 12.08 -11.08
CA ARG A 177 25.98 11.79 -12.47
C ARG A 177 25.01 10.63 -12.50
N ILE A 178 23.80 10.87 -13.00
CA ILE A 178 22.74 9.89 -13.18
C ILE A 178 22.81 9.40 -14.63
N LEU A 179 23.08 8.11 -14.82
CA LEU A 179 23.04 7.46 -16.13
C LEU A 179 21.62 6.96 -16.42
N LEU A 180 21.17 7.18 -17.65
CA LEU A 180 19.86 6.75 -18.14
C LEU A 180 19.99 5.53 -19.06
N ASP A 181 18.89 4.78 -19.23
CA ASP A 181 18.79 3.59 -20.08
C ASP A 181 18.96 3.86 -21.58
N ASP A 182 18.79 5.12 -22.01
CA ASP A 182 19.06 5.58 -23.38
C ASP A 182 20.51 6.02 -23.61
N GLY A 183 21.35 5.94 -22.57
CA GLY A 183 22.76 6.34 -22.59
C GLY A 183 23.02 7.83 -22.34
N ALA A 184 21.98 8.65 -22.16
CA ALA A 184 22.15 10.03 -21.71
C ALA A 184 22.56 10.07 -20.22
N SER A 185 23.12 11.21 -19.79
CA SER A 185 23.46 11.44 -18.40
C SER A 185 23.04 12.82 -17.91
N ILE A 186 22.57 12.88 -16.68
CA ILE A 186 22.16 14.11 -15.98
C ILE A 186 23.11 14.32 -14.81
N THR A 187 23.60 15.55 -14.63
CA THR A 187 24.39 15.92 -13.44
C THR A 187 23.47 16.58 -12.43
N ALA A 188 23.58 16.26 -11.15
CA ALA A 188 22.76 16.86 -10.10
C ALA A 188 23.55 17.11 -8.82
N ASP A 189 23.25 18.22 -8.14
CA ASP A 189 23.78 18.53 -6.81
C ASP A 189 23.14 17.67 -5.73
N ILE A 190 21.84 17.36 -5.90
CA ILE A 190 21.03 16.54 -5.00
C ILE A 190 20.26 15.50 -5.80
N VAL A 191 20.16 14.28 -5.27
CA VAL A 191 19.35 13.21 -5.86
C VAL A 191 18.32 12.72 -4.85
N LEU A 192 17.06 12.71 -5.27
CA LEU A 192 15.95 12.12 -4.54
C LEU A 192 15.46 10.87 -5.28
N TYR A 193 15.52 9.73 -4.61
CA TYR A 193 14.89 8.49 -5.04
C TYR A 193 13.46 8.47 -4.49
N SER A 194 12.47 8.62 -5.36
CA SER A 194 11.04 8.63 -5.03
C SER A 194 10.26 7.50 -5.72
N LEU A 195 10.93 6.35 -5.85
CA LEU A 195 10.41 5.17 -6.53
C LEU A 195 9.18 4.59 -5.83
N GLY A 196 8.29 4.00 -6.62
CA GLY A 196 7.14 3.24 -6.12
C GLY A 196 7.52 1.83 -5.66
N HIS A 197 6.53 0.94 -5.63
CA HIS A 197 6.80 -0.49 -5.47
C HIS A 197 7.60 -0.98 -6.68
N THR A 198 8.68 -1.71 -6.42
CA THR A 198 9.50 -2.37 -7.44
C THR A 198 9.25 -3.87 -7.43
N GLY A 199 9.61 -4.55 -8.52
CA GLY A 199 9.70 -5.99 -8.52
C GLY A 199 11.01 -6.46 -7.90
N THR A 200 11.14 -7.78 -7.79
CA THR A 200 12.31 -8.46 -7.27
C THR A 200 12.63 -9.68 -8.11
N GLU A 201 13.91 -10.04 -8.17
CA GLU A 201 14.36 -11.32 -8.69
C GLU A 201 13.61 -12.46 -7.97
N ALA A 202 13.36 -13.53 -8.71
CA ALA A 202 12.57 -14.65 -8.20
C ALA A 202 13.25 -15.26 -6.96
N GLU A 203 12.51 -15.36 -5.86
CA GLU A 203 12.90 -16.17 -4.71
C GLU A 203 13.12 -17.64 -5.12
N PRO A 204 13.91 -18.43 -4.37
CA PRO A 204 14.23 -19.82 -4.74
C PRO A 204 13.01 -20.66 -5.15
N GLU A 205 11.92 -20.60 -4.37
CA GLU A 205 10.66 -21.29 -4.68
C GLU A 205 10.09 -20.85 -6.05
N HIS A 206 10.10 -19.54 -6.33
CA HIS A 206 9.61 -19.00 -7.59
C HIS A 206 10.54 -19.36 -8.76
N ALA A 207 11.85 -19.38 -8.54
CA ALA A 207 12.82 -19.81 -9.54
C ALA A 207 12.63 -21.29 -9.92
N ASP A 208 12.38 -22.16 -8.93
CA ASP A 208 12.11 -23.58 -9.16
C ASP A 208 10.82 -23.79 -9.96
N LEU A 209 9.74 -23.05 -9.62
CA LEU A 209 8.47 -23.09 -10.35
C LEU A 209 8.59 -22.53 -11.78
N ILE A 210 9.39 -21.47 -11.98
CA ILE A 210 9.70 -20.91 -13.31
C ILE A 210 10.43 -21.95 -14.16
N ASP A 211 11.47 -22.58 -13.61
CA ASP A 211 12.24 -23.57 -14.35
C ASP A 211 11.38 -24.80 -14.67
N PHE A 212 10.58 -25.28 -13.72
CA PHE A 212 9.64 -26.37 -13.95
C PHE A 212 8.64 -26.04 -15.06
N ALA A 213 8.00 -24.87 -15.00
CA ALA A 213 7.05 -24.43 -16.02
C ALA A 213 7.69 -24.41 -17.41
N ARG A 214 8.91 -23.88 -17.50
CA ARG A 214 9.69 -23.84 -18.75
C ARG A 214 10.00 -25.24 -19.28
N ARG A 215 10.49 -26.15 -18.43
CA ARG A 215 10.84 -27.54 -18.85
C ARG A 215 9.62 -28.33 -19.32
N ARG A 216 8.44 -28.03 -18.78
CA ARG A 216 7.19 -28.77 -19.04
C ARG A 216 6.23 -28.02 -19.98
N GLU A 217 6.64 -26.89 -20.54
CA GLU A 217 5.83 -26.03 -21.40
C GLU A 217 4.50 -25.60 -20.75
N LEU A 218 4.52 -25.37 -19.43
CA LEU A 218 3.39 -24.87 -18.64
C LEU A 218 3.45 -23.35 -18.50
N PHE A 219 2.35 -22.75 -18.05
CA PHE A 219 2.31 -21.32 -17.74
C PHE A 219 2.51 -21.07 -16.24
N TYR A 220 3.48 -20.24 -15.88
CA TYR A 220 3.59 -19.72 -14.52
C TYR A 220 3.79 -18.21 -14.54
N LEU A 221 2.90 -17.50 -13.84
CA LEU A 221 3.03 -16.08 -13.56
C LEU A 221 3.46 -15.91 -12.09
N PRO A 222 4.74 -15.55 -11.81
CA PRO A 222 5.20 -15.25 -10.46
C PRO A 222 4.56 -13.95 -9.92
N PRO A 223 4.79 -13.60 -8.64
CA PRO A 223 4.32 -12.32 -8.10
C PRO A 223 4.67 -11.15 -9.01
N ALA A 224 3.69 -10.33 -9.35
CA ALA A 224 3.84 -9.24 -10.30
C ALA A 224 2.76 -8.16 -10.10
N PHE A 225 2.98 -6.99 -10.71
CA PHE A 225 1.93 -5.98 -10.83
C PHE A 225 0.90 -6.45 -11.86
N THR A 226 -0.34 -6.59 -11.43
CA THR A 226 -1.45 -7.13 -12.26
C THR A 226 -1.69 -6.36 -13.54
N ALA A 227 -1.50 -5.04 -13.53
CA ALA A 227 -1.62 -4.19 -14.71
C ALA A 227 -0.53 -4.48 -15.77
N ASP A 228 0.58 -5.09 -15.36
CA ASP A 228 1.73 -5.44 -16.21
C ASP A 228 1.79 -6.94 -16.52
N ALA A 229 0.96 -7.75 -15.86
CA ALA A 229 0.94 -9.18 -16.00
C ALA A 229 0.42 -9.60 -17.38
N ASP A 230 1.22 -10.37 -18.13
CA ASP A 230 0.79 -10.94 -19.40
C ASP A 230 -0.05 -12.20 -19.17
N THR A 231 -1.36 -12.03 -19.27
CA THR A 231 -2.35 -13.11 -19.11
C THR A 231 -2.82 -13.71 -20.43
N ARG A 232 -2.30 -13.23 -21.58
CA ARG A 232 -2.68 -13.73 -22.92
C ARG A 232 -2.37 -15.21 -23.14
N PRO A 233 -1.30 -15.80 -22.57
CA PRO A 233 -1.04 -17.24 -22.70
C PRO A 233 -2.11 -18.13 -22.04
N ILE A 234 -2.92 -17.60 -21.12
CA ILE A 234 -4.00 -18.36 -20.48
C ILE A 234 -5.14 -18.54 -21.48
N VAL A 235 -5.45 -19.78 -21.87
CA VAL A 235 -6.45 -20.08 -22.91
C VAL A 235 -7.85 -20.37 -22.33
N PRO A 236 -8.92 -20.28 -23.12
CA PRO A 236 -10.28 -20.61 -22.67
C PRO A 236 -10.38 -22.02 -22.07
N GLY A 237 -11.11 -22.14 -20.95
CA GLY A 237 -11.32 -23.41 -20.24
C GLY A 237 -10.08 -23.98 -19.53
N GLN A 238 -8.90 -23.36 -19.69
CA GLN A 238 -7.69 -23.81 -19.01
C GLN A 238 -7.86 -23.75 -17.50
N ARG A 239 -7.43 -24.81 -16.81
CA ARG A 239 -7.38 -24.82 -15.34
C ARG A 239 -6.20 -23.99 -14.88
N VAL A 240 -6.45 -23.03 -14.01
CA VAL A 240 -5.44 -22.12 -13.47
C VAL A 240 -5.52 -22.15 -11.94
N ILE A 241 -4.42 -22.52 -11.27
CA ILE A 241 -4.29 -22.34 -9.83
C ILE A 241 -3.94 -20.87 -9.57
N VAL A 242 -4.67 -20.21 -8.70
CA VAL A 242 -4.43 -18.82 -8.28
C VAL A 242 -4.11 -18.79 -6.80
N ARG A 243 -2.86 -18.45 -6.48
CA ARG A 243 -2.38 -18.31 -5.11
C ARG A 243 -2.49 -16.85 -4.68
N GLY A 244 -3.42 -16.58 -3.77
CA GLY A 244 -3.73 -15.24 -3.26
C GLY A 244 -5.14 -14.80 -3.61
N MET A 245 -5.79 -14.12 -2.66
CA MET A 245 -7.16 -13.58 -2.80
C MET A 245 -7.25 -12.11 -2.35
N GLY A 246 -6.12 -11.40 -2.42
CA GLY A 246 -6.05 -9.96 -2.14
C GLY A 246 -6.43 -9.13 -3.38
N LEU A 247 -6.10 -7.83 -3.33
CA LEU A 247 -6.44 -6.87 -4.40
C LEU A 247 -5.89 -7.25 -5.78
N ALA A 248 -4.70 -7.87 -5.84
CA ALA A 248 -4.14 -8.34 -7.11
C ALA A 248 -4.99 -9.46 -7.74
N ALA A 249 -5.58 -10.34 -6.92
CA ALA A 249 -6.47 -11.38 -7.41
C ALA A 249 -7.76 -10.80 -7.99
N VAL A 250 -8.27 -9.69 -7.44
CA VAL A 250 -9.44 -8.99 -7.98
C VAL A 250 -9.17 -8.45 -9.39
N ASP A 251 -8.05 -7.75 -9.59
CA ASP A 251 -7.66 -7.26 -10.92
C ASP A 251 -7.50 -8.41 -11.92
N LEU A 252 -6.83 -9.50 -11.50
CA LEU A 252 -6.65 -10.69 -12.33
C LEU A 252 -8.00 -11.27 -12.76
N THR A 253 -8.93 -11.44 -11.82
CA THR A 253 -10.29 -11.93 -12.10
C THR A 253 -11.00 -11.03 -13.11
N VAL A 254 -10.95 -9.71 -12.94
CA VAL A 254 -11.57 -8.75 -13.87
C VAL A 254 -11.01 -8.92 -15.29
N LEU A 255 -9.69 -9.05 -15.43
CA LEU A 255 -9.03 -9.21 -16.73
C LEU A 255 -9.34 -10.55 -17.39
N LEU A 256 -9.48 -11.63 -16.60
CA LEU A 256 -9.75 -12.98 -17.10
C LEU A 256 -11.24 -13.28 -17.30
N THR A 257 -12.14 -12.37 -16.91
CA THR A 257 -13.60 -12.55 -16.99
C THR A 257 -14.25 -11.47 -17.86
N GLU A 258 -14.61 -10.31 -17.30
CA GLU A 258 -15.14 -9.16 -18.05
C GLU A 258 -14.19 -8.72 -19.18
N GLY A 259 -12.88 -8.73 -18.92
CA GLY A 259 -11.84 -8.44 -19.91
C GLY A 259 -11.83 -9.40 -21.10
N ARG A 260 -12.47 -10.57 -20.98
CA ARG A 260 -12.64 -11.57 -22.03
C ARG A 260 -14.06 -11.60 -22.61
N GLY A 261 -14.92 -10.68 -22.21
CA GLY A 261 -16.25 -10.48 -22.78
C GLY A 261 -17.41 -11.05 -21.99
N GLY A 262 -17.15 -11.68 -20.83
CA GLY A 262 -18.21 -12.07 -19.90
C GLY A 262 -18.91 -10.88 -19.28
N ARG A 263 -20.11 -11.10 -18.74
CA ARG A 263 -21.01 -10.01 -18.33
C ARG A 263 -21.65 -10.31 -16.98
N PHE A 264 -21.79 -9.26 -16.18
CA PHE A 264 -22.57 -9.30 -14.96
C PHE A 264 -23.91 -8.61 -15.20
N ASP A 265 -24.99 -9.32 -14.89
CA ASP A 265 -26.36 -8.81 -14.98
C ASP A 265 -27.00 -8.93 -13.59
N ARG A 266 -27.51 -7.81 -13.07
CA ARG A 266 -28.28 -7.83 -11.82
C ARG A 266 -29.74 -8.11 -12.15
N GLY A 267 -30.26 -9.21 -11.62
CA GLY A 267 -31.67 -9.58 -11.81
C GLY A 267 -32.62 -8.66 -11.04
N ASP A 268 -33.92 -8.79 -11.31
CA ASP A 268 -34.98 -8.05 -10.60
C ASP A 268 -35.02 -8.37 -9.09
N ASP A 269 -34.45 -9.51 -8.69
CA ASP A 269 -34.25 -9.94 -7.30
C ASP A 269 -33.03 -9.29 -6.62
N GLY A 270 -32.30 -8.43 -7.33
CA GLY A 270 -31.10 -7.77 -6.84
C GLY A 270 -29.85 -8.66 -6.83
N VAL A 271 -29.97 -9.94 -7.22
CA VAL A 271 -28.86 -10.90 -7.26
C VAL A 271 -28.05 -10.68 -8.54
N LEU A 272 -26.73 -10.55 -8.37
CA LEU A 272 -25.79 -10.44 -9.48
C LEU A 272 -25.54 -11.82 -10.07
N ARG A 273 -25.71 -11.98 -11.38
CA ARG A 273 -25.43 -13.22 -12.11
C ARG A 273 -24.39 -12.99 -13.17
N TYR A 274 -23.53 -13.97 -13.37
CA TYR A 274 -22.48 -13.90 -14.39
C TYR A 274 -22.83 -14.76 -15.61
N THR A 275 -22.72 -14.18 -16.79
CA THR A 275 -22.81 -14.88 -18.08
C THR A 275 -21.40 -14.95 -18.69
N ALA A 276 -20.85 -16.16 -18.74
CA ALA A 276 -19.56 -16.42 -19.38
C ALA A 276 -19.64 -16.21 -20.90
N SER A 277 -18.57 -15.65 -21.46
CA SER A 277 -18.39 -15.52 -22.92
C SER A 277 -17.90 -16.81 -23.58
N GLY A 278 -17.35 -17.74 -22.78
CA GLY A 278 -16.67 -18.94 -23.26
C GLY A 278 -15.17 -18.75 -23.50
N LEU A 279 -14.63 -17.56 -23.22
CA LEU A 279 -13.20 -17.24 -23.32
C LEU A 279 -12.47 -17.27 -21.96
N GLU A 280 -13.22 -17.43 -20.88
CA GLU A 280 -12.73 -17.49 -19.51
C GLU A 280 -11.95 -18.79 -19.24
N PRO A 281 -10.89 -18.75 -18.43
CA PRO A 281 -10.31 -19.95 -17.82
C PRO A 281 -11.18 -20.47 -16.66
N ARG A 282 -10.84 -21.65 -16.14
CA ARG A 282 -11.36 -22.15 -14.85
C ARG A 282 -10.36 -21.86 -13.74
N LEU A 283 -10.76 -21.06 -12.77
CA LEU A 283 -9.88 -20.49 -11.76
C LEU A 283 -10.03 -21.21 -10.42
N TYR A 284 -8.93 -21.71 -9.86
CA TYR A 284 -8.88 -22.36 -8.54
C TYR A 284 -8.16 -21.46 -7.54
N PHE A 285 -8.92 -20.75 -6.71
CA PHE A 285 -8.44 -19.73 -5.79
C PHE A 285 -8.11 -20.35 -4.42
N GLY A 286 -6.91 -20.10 -3.90
CA GLY A 286 -6.62 -20.36 -2.50
C GLY A 286 -5.73 -19.29 -1.90
N SER A 287 -5.78 -19.15 -0.58
CA SER A 287 -4.98 -18.16 0.14
C SER A 287 -4.58 -18.67 1.52
N ARG A 288 -3.78 -17.89 2.24
CA ARG A 288 -3.42 -18.21 3.63
C ARG A 288 -4.65 -18.29 4.54
N ARG A 289 -5.62 -17.39 4.36
CA ARG A 289 -6.87 -17.32 5.14
C ARG A 289 -8.03 -18.09 4.50
N GLY A 290 -7.87 -18.49 3.23
CA GLY A 290 -8.88 -19.20 2.44
C GLY A 290 -10.06 -18.36 1.96
N VAL A 291 -10.09 -17.08 2.32
CA VAL A 291 -11.12 -16.11 1.93
C VAL A 291 -10.50 -14.88 1.25
N PRO A 292 -11.29 -14.08 0.50
CA PRO A 292 -10.82 -12.79 0.01
C PRO A 292 -10.67 -11.77 1.15
N TYR A 293 -10.05 -10.63 0.85
CA TYR A 293 -10.05 -9.50 1.79
C TYR A 293 -11.48 -9.01 2.03
N HIS A 294 -11.72 -8.50 3.24
CA HIS A 294 -12.99 -7.88 3.59
C HIS A 294 -13.34 -6.70 2.68
N SER A 295 -14.61 -6.49 2.36
CA SER A 295 -15.03 -5.39 1.50
C SER A 295 -14.67 -4.02 2.09
N LYS A 296 -14.63 -3.01 1.22
CA LYS A 296 -14.75 -1.63 1.68
C LYS A 296 -16.06 -1.42 2.40
N ILE A 297 -15.98 -0.67 3.48
CA ILE A 297 -17.10 -0.30 4.34
C ILE A 297 -17.83 0.87 3.68
N SER A 298 -19.14 0.74 3.51
CA SER A 298 -20.00 1.81 2.98
C SER A 298 -21.06 2.27 3.98
N SER A 299 -21.20 1.59 5.12
CA SER A 299 -21.98 2.10 6.25
C SER A 299 -21.36 3.38 6.81
N THR A 300 -22.17 4.26 7.38
CA THR A 300 -21.73 5.47 8.10
C THR A 300 -21.87 5.26 9.59
N LEU A 301 -21.05 5.94 10.40
CA LEU A 301 -21.23 5.93 11.86
C LEU A 301 -22.61 6.50 12.20
N VAL A 302 -23.27 5.85 13.15
CA VAL A 302 -24.54 6.24 13.76
C VAL A 302 -24.30 6.69 15.20
N GLY A 303 -23.42 5.98 15.90
CA GLY A 303 -23.04 6.25 17.28
C GLY A 303 -21.96 7.30 17.41
N GLU A 304 -21.32 7.29 18.58
CA GLU A 304 -20.20 8.17 18.88
C GLU A 304 -18.93 7.68 18.20
N LYS A 305 -18.26 8.59 17.49
CA LYS A 305 -16.97 8.28 16.85
C LYS A 305 -15.98 7.76 17.90
N PRO A 306 -15.36 6.59 17.68
CA PRO A 306 -14.42 6.04 18.64
C PRO A 306 -13.12 6.85 18.66
N GLU A 307 -12.56 7.00 19.85
CA GLU A 307 -11.24 7.57 20.11
C GLU A 307 -10.30 6.48 20.64
N ALA A 308 -9.03 6.55 20.26
CA ALA A 308 -8.00 5.64 20.75
C ALA A 308 -7.84 5.80 22.28
N ARG A 309 -7.78 4.68 22.99
CA ARG A 309 -7.72 4.63 24.46
C ARG A 309 -6.53 3.84 24.97
N TYR A 310 -6.22 2.70 24.36
CA TYR A 310 -5.21 1.76 24.84
C TYR A 310 -3.89 1.84 24.08
N PHE A 311 -3.89 2.26 22.81
CA PHE A 311 -2.71 2.55 22.02
C PHE A 311 -2.77 3.97 21.48
N THR A 312 -2.49 4.93 22.37
CA THR A 312 -2.43 6.37 22.05
C THR A 312 -0.99 6.82 21.79
N PRO A 313 -0.76 7.98 21.16
CA PRO A 313 0.59 8.52 21.01
C PRO A 313 1.37 8.69 22.32
N ALA A 314 0.67 9.02 23.42
CA ALA A 314 1.29 9.11 24.74
C ALA A 314 1.73 7.73 25.27
N ILE A 315 0.91 6.69 25.04
CA ILE A 315 1.24 5.31 25.43
C ILE A 315 2.38 4.78 24.56
N ALA A 316 2.32 4.97 23.23
CA ALA A 316 3.39 4.58 22.31
C ALA A 316 4.74 5.19 22.71
N ARG A 317 4.77 6.49 23.02
CA ARG A 317 5.96 7.17 23.54
C ARG A 317 6.41 6.60 24.87
N SER A 318 5.49 6.34 25.80
CA SER A 318 5.84 5.74 27.09
C SER A 318 6.44 4.34 26.93
N LEU A 319 5.92 3.52 26.01
CA LEU A 319 6.49 2.19 25.70
C LEU A 319 7.93 2.36 25.19
N GLU A 320 8.13 3.25 24.21
CA GLU A 320 9.46 3.54 23.68
C GLU A 320 10.41 4.08 24.75
N GLU A 321 9.97 4.96 25.65
CA GLU A 321 10.83 5.55 26.68
C GLU A 321 11.20 4.54 27.78
N THR A 322 10.24 3.73 28.22
CA THR A 322 10.38 2.91 29.43
C THR A 322 10.90 1.50 29.17
N LEU A 323 10.60 0.90 28.02
CA LEU A 323 11.03 -0.44 27.70
C LEU A 323 12.48 -0.47 27.19
N PRO A 324 13.26 -1.49 27.56
CA PRO A 324 14.62 -1.66 27.04
C PRO A 324 14.63 -2.12 25.57
N ALA A 325 13.61 -2.87 25.15
CA ALA A 325 13.36 -3.33 23.79
C ALA A 325 11.85 -3.33 23.53
N LEU A 326 11.44 -3.18 22.27
CA LEU A 326 10.05 -3.21 21.83
C LEU A 326 9.77 -4.47 21.02
N ASP A 327 8.72 -5.19 21.38
CA ASP A 327 8.18 -6.30 20.61
C ASP A 327 6.75 -6.01 20.15
N LEU A 328 6.49 -6.15 18.84
CA LEU A 328 5.18 -5.82 18.27
C LEU A 328 4.12 -6.77 18.80
N GLY A 329 4.43 -8.06 18.92
CA GLY A 329 3.50 -9.08 19.37
C GLY A 329 3.13 -8.95 20.84
N VAL A 330 4.09 -8.55 21.67
CA VAL A 330 3.92 -8.51 23.14
C VAL A 330 3.50 -7.13 23.63
N ASP A 331 4.17 -6.06 23.19
CA ASP A 331 4.03 -4.73 23.81
C ASP A 331 2.98 -3.86 23.13
N VAL A 332 2.72 -4.08 21.83
CA VAL A 332 1.92 -3.16 21.01
C VAL A 332 0.65 -3.79 20.46
N TRP A 333 0.73 -4.96 19.83
CA TRP A 333 -0.40 -5.63 19.21
C TRP A 333 -1.58 -5.85 20.17
N PRO A 334 -1.39 -6.29 21.43
CA PRO A 334 -2.50 -6.44 22.37
C PRO A 334 -3.25 -5.12 22.62
N LEU A 335 -2.54 -3.99 22.66
CA LEU A 335 -3.13 -2.67 22.86
C LEU A 335 -3.94 -2.23 21.64
N ILE A 336 -3.42 -2.48 20.43
CA ILE A 336 -4.13 -2.23 19.17
C ILE A 336 -5.40 -3.09 19.10
N ALA A 337 -5.28 -4.39 19.40
CA ALA A 337 -6.41 -5.32 19.42
C ALA A 337 -7.51 -4.87 20.40
N LYS A 338 -7.12 -4.36 21.57
CA LYS A 338 -8.06 -3.81 22.55
C LYS A 338 -8.73 -2.53 22.04
N ASP A 339 -8.00 -1.62 21.39
CA ASP A 339 -8.57 -0.42 20.75
C ASP A 339 -9.50 -0.76 19.58
N MET A 340 -9.18 -1.78 18.81
CA MET A 340 -10.03 -2.30 17.73
C MET A 340 -11.41 -2.72 18.25
N LEU A 341 -11.44 -3.58 19.28
CA LEU A 341 -12.69 -4.03 19.91
C LEU A 341 -13.41 -2.89 20.63
N TRP A 342 -12.68 -1.98 21.28
CA TRP A 342 -13.26 -0.79 21.88
C TRP A 342 -13.98 0.09 20.85
N GLY A 343 -13.36 0.33 19.70
CA GLY A 343 -13.95 1.11 18.61
C GLY A 343 -15.19 0.45 18.02
N TYR A 344 -15.15 -0.87 17.83
CA TYR A 344 -16.28 -1.66 17.37
C TYR A 344 -17.47 -1.58 18.33
N TYR A 345 -17.26 -1.91 19.61
CA TYR A 345 -18.35 -1.94 20.59
C TYR A 345 -18.83 -0.54 20.98
N ARG A 346 -17.99 0.50 20.94
CA ARG A 346 -18.45 1.87 21.18
C ARG A 346 -19.51 2.27 20.16
N GLU A 347 -19.23 2.04 18.88
CA GLU A 347 -20.18 2.32 17.80
C GLU A 347 -21.43 1.45 17.92
N LEU A 348 -21.29 0.14 18.21
CA LEU A 348 -22.44 -0.75 18.38
C LEU A 348 -23.38 -0.28 19.51
N PHE A 349 -22.84 -0.04 20.72
CA PHE A 349 -23.66 0.29 21.90
C PHE A 349 -24.28 1.69 21.83
N THR A 350 -23.58 2.65 21.22
CA THR A 350 -24.07 4.05 21.16
C THR A 350 -24.91 4.33 19.90
N GLY A 351 -24.65 3.63 18.81
CA GLY A 351 -25.37 3.77 17.55
C GLY A 351 -26.60 2.85 17.44
N HIS A 352 -26.53 1.65 18.04
CA HIS A 352 -27.55 0.61 17.90
C HIS A 352 -27.99 0.03 19.26
N PRO A 353 -28.62 0.85 20.14
CA PRO A 353 -29.03 0.40 21.47
C PRO A 353 -30.03 -0.77 21.43
N ASP A 354 -30.78 -0.94 20.34
CA ASP A 354 -31.71 -2.06 20.14
C ASP A 354 -31.01 -3.40 19.85
N ARG A 355 -29.68 -3.40 19.69
CA ARG A 355 -28.86 -4.59 19.39
C ARG A 355 -28.01 -5.05 20.57
N VAL A 356 -28.14 -4.40 21.72
CA VAL A 356 -27.38 -4.68 22.95
C VAL A 356 -28.32 -4.82 24.15
N GLU A 357 -27.90 -5.58 25.15
CA GLU A 357 -28.69 -5.92 26.33
C GLU A 357 -28.25 -5.13 27.59
N SER A 358 -27.21 -4.31 27.48
CA SER A 358 -26.68 -3.51 28.59
C SER A 358 -26.23 -2.11 28.14
N SER A 359 -26.00 -1.21 29.10
CA SER A 359 -25.48 0.13 28.78
C SER A 359 -23.99 0.09 28.44
N TRP A 360 -23.56 1.00 27.58
CA TRP A 360 -22.14 1.19 27.25
C TRP A 360 -21.27 1.33 28.51
N ASP A 361 -21.71 2.12 29.50
CA ASP A 361 -20.96 2.30 30.74
C ASP A 361 -20.72 0.99 31.51
N SER A 362 -21.68 0.07 31.49
CA SER A 362 -21.56 -1.24 32.13
C SER A 362 -20.56 -2.12 31.37
N PHE A 363 -20.72 -2.20 30.05
CA PHE A 363 -19.84 -2.96 29.17
C PHE A 363 -18.40 -2.44 29.23
N ALA A 364 -18.21 -1.13 29.06
CA ALA A 364 -16.91 -0.47 29.07
C ALA A 364 -16.15 -0.70 30.39
N ARG A 365 -16.83 -0.62 31.55
CA ARG A 365 -16.21 -0.91 32.86
C ARG A 365 -15.76 -2.36 32.99
N ALA A 366 -16.49 -3.30 32.41
CA ALA A 366 -16.11 -4.71 32.42
C ALA A 366 -14.94 -4.96 31.46
N PHE A 367 -15.05 -4.47 30.23
CA PHE A 367 -14.04 -4.58 29.19
C PHE A 367 -12.70 -3.93 29.57
N ASP A 368 -12.72 -2.77 30.23
CA ASP A 368 -11.52 -2.06 30.69
C ASP A 368 -10.61 -2.95 31.57
N ARG A 369 -11.21 -3.82 32.39
CA ARG A 369 -10.49 -4.67 33.35
C ARG A 369 -9.81 -5.88 32.74
N LEU A 370 -10.16 -6.26 31.50
CA LEU A 370 -9.63 -7.45 30.84
C LEU A 370 -8.21 -7.19 30.36
N ASP A 371 -7.32 -8.16 30.53
CA ASP A 371 -5.99 -8.12 29.95
C ASP A 371 -6.10 -8.03 28.40
N PRO A 372 -5.46 -7.04 27.74
CA PRO A 372 -5.49 -6.93 26.27
C PRO A 372 -5.02 -8.19 25.55
N ARG A 373 -4.09 -8.95 26.13
CA ARG A 373 -3.55 -10.20 25.54
C ARG A 373 -4.60 -11.30 25.48
N ALA A 374 -5.53 -11.32 26.44
CA ALA A 374 -6.60 -12.31 26.49
C ALA A 374 -7.57 -12.16 25.29
N LEU A 375 -7.71 -10.95 24.73
CA LEU A 375 -8.56 -10.68 23.58
C LEU A 375 -8.06 -11.32 22.27
N LEU A 376 -6.78 -11.71 22.23
CA LEU A 376 -6.16 -12.43 21.12
C LEU A 376 -6.42 -13.93 21.18
N LEU A 377 -6.88 -14.43 22.32
CA LEU A 377 -7.16 -15.85 22.59
C LEU A 377 -8.66 -16.12 22.73
N ALA A 378 -9.46 -15.08 22.94
CA ALA A 378 -10.88 -15.23 23.22
C ALA A 378 -11.65 -15.68 21.97
N SER A 379 -12.17 -16.91 22.05
CA SER A 379 -12.99 -17.56 21.04
C SER A 379 -14.17 -18.28 21.72
N PRO A 380 -15.40 -18.19 21.19
CA PRO A 380 -16.53 -18.99 21.67
C PRO A 380 -16.43 -20.47 21.27
N HIS A 381 -15.53 -20.85 20.37
CA HIS A 381 -15.37 -22.22 19.90
C HIS A 381 -14.27 -22.94 20.70
N THR A 382 -14.63 -24.04 21.37
CA THR A 382 -13.78 -24.67 22.39
C THR A 382 -12.72 -25.64 21.86
N GLU A 383 -12.43 -25.68 20.55
CA GLU A 383 -11.47 -26.66 20.00
C GLU A 383 -10.48 -26.12 18.94
N VAL A 384 -9.22 -26.52 19.19
CA VAL A 384 -8.04 -26.67 18.30
C VAL A 384 -7.19 -25.43 18.00
N HIS A 385 -6.28 -25.09 18.92
CA HIS A 385 -4.95 -24.60 18.55
C HIS A 385 -4.10 -25.79 18.07
N ASP A 386 -4.13 -26.10 16.78
CA ASP A 386 -3.04 -26.89 16.19
C ASP A 386 -1.94 -25.93 15.74
N SER A 387 -0.78 -26.16 16.32
CA SER A 387 0.48 -25.40 16.25
C SER A 387 1.17 -25.40 14.88
N THR A 388 0.49 -25.66 13.76
CA THR A 388 1.18 -25.74 12.47
C THR A 388 1.29 -24.36 11.80
N PRO A 389 2.47 -23.70 11.77
CA PRO A 389 2.60 -22.41 11.12
C PRO A 389 2.78 -22.65 9.62
N ARG A 390 1.81 -22.24 8.80
CA ARG A 390 2.01 -22.04 7.36
C ARG A 390 1.51 -20.66 6.94
N GLY A 391 2.46 -19.71 6.85
CA GLY A 391 2.25 -18.28 6.54
C GLY A 391 2.49 -17.39 7.75
N HIS A 392 2.54 -16.05 7.57
CA HIS A 392 2.72 -15.08 8.67
C HIS A 392 1.78 -15.44 9.83
N ALA A 393 2.31 -16.12 10.84
CA ALA A 393 1.61 -16.41 12.06
C ALA A 393 1.29 -15.06 12.72
N VAL A 394 0.21 -15.00 13.49
CA VAL A 394 0.11 -13.94 14.50
C VAL A 394 1.44 -13.97 15.28
N PRO A 395 2.07 -12.81 15.58
CA PRO A 395 3.30 -12.78 16.36
C PRO A 395 3.17 -13.77 17.53
N SER A 396 4.15 -14.66 17.67
CA SER A 396 4.03 -15.88 18.48
C SER A 396 3.37 -15.59 19.83
N ILE A 397 2.09 -15.97 19.96
CA ILE A 397 1.35 -15.92 21.23
C ILE A 397 1.77 -17.11 22.10
N ASP A 398 2.56 -18.05 21.57
CA ASP A 398 3.05 -19.22 22.31
C ASP A 398 3.85 -18.80 23.56
N ASP A 399 4.51 -17.63 23.54
CA ASP A 399 5.19 -17.05 24.71
C ASP A 399 4.25 -16.33 25.69
N LEU A 400 3.03 -15.97 25.25
CA LEU A 400 1.97 -15.40 26.10
C LEU A 400 1.14 -16.48 26.79
N ALA A 401 0.99 -17.65 26.16
CA ALA A 401 0.12 -18.73 26.60
C ALA A 401 0.81 -19.79 27.50
N SER A 402 2.10 -19.67 27.77
CA SER A 402 2.78 -20.60 28.68
C SER A 402 2.27 -20.39 30.13
N ASP A 403 1.27 -21.19 30.50
CA ASP A 403 0.77 -21.41 31.86
C ASP A 403 0.08 -20.24 32.59
N ASP A 404 -0.49 -19.24 31.88
CA ASP A 404 -1.22 -18.16 32.54
C ASP A 404 -2.73 -18.44 32.66
N THR A 405 -3.11 -19.09 33.76
CA THR A 405 -4.52 -19.30 34.14
C THR A 405 -5.35 -18.00 34.19
N LEU A 406 -4.72 -16.83 34.38
CA LEU A 406 -5.42 -15.55 34.38
C LEU A 406 -5.79 -15.10 32.95
N LEU A 407 -4.90 -15.28 31.97
CA LEU A 407 -5.21 -14.94 30.58
C LEU A 407 -6.34 -15.80 30.02
N ALA A 408 -6.34 -17.10 30.29
CA ALA A 408 -7.44 -17.98 29.90
C ALA A 408 -8.76 -17.58 30.57
N ARG A 409 -8.72 -17.17 31.85
CA ARG A 409 -9.88 -16.67 32.58
C ARG A 409 -10.41 -15.37 31.98
N ASP A 410 -9.54 -14.42 31.66
CA ASP A 410 -9.96 -13.14 31.06
C ASP A 410 -10.46 -13.32 29.63
N ALA A 411 -9.92 -14.29 28.89
CA ALA A 411 -10.40 -14.63 27.54
C ALA A 411 -11.83 -15.18 27.61
N GLN A 412 -12.10 -16.11 28.54
CA GLN A 412 -13.46 -16.60 28.80
C GLN A 412 -14.38 -15.47 29.30
N ALA A 413 -13.88 -14.61 30.20
CA ALA A 413 -14.65 -13.48 30.70
C ALA A 413 -15.03 -12.49 29.59
N PHE A 414 -14.19 -12.33 28.57
CA PHE A 414 -14.52 -11.54 27.38
C PHE A 414 -15.64 -12.19 26.56
N VAL A 415 -15.56 -13.50 26.30
CA VAL A 415 -16.62 -14.25 25.61
C VAL A 415 -17.95 -14.10 26.34
N ASP A 416 -17.97 -14.36 27.64
CA ASP A 416 -19.17 -14.24 28.47
C ASP A 416 -19.73 -12.81 28.46
N LEU A 417 -18.85 -11.80 28.51
CA LEU A 417 -19.25 -10.39 28.45
C LEU A 417 -19.95 -10.04 27.13
N VAL A 418 -19.39 -10.47 26.00
CA VAL A 418 -19.94 -10.24 24.67
C VAL A 418 -21.26 -10.97 24.50
N GLU A 419 -21.34 -12.25 24.85
CA GLU A 419 -22.57 -13.05 24.71
C GLU A 419 -23.71 -12.53 25.59
N ALA A 420 -23.41 -12.06 26.81
CA ALA A 420 -24.41 -11.51 27.71
C ALA A 420 -24.87 -10.09 27.33
N SER A 421 -24.09 -9.36 26.53
CA SER A 421 -24.32 -7.94 26.27
C SER A 421 -24.71 -7.62 24.82
N VAL A 422 -24.44 -8.52 23.87
CA VAL A 422 -24.74 -8.35 22.44
C VAL A 422 -25.83 -9.34 22.00
N ALA A 423 -27.00 -8.80 21.65
CA ALA A 423 -28.22 -9.57 21.42
C ALA A 423 -28.13 -10.47 20.19
N PHE A 424 -27.52 -9.97 19.10
CA PHE A 424 -27.43 -10.67 17.82
C PHE A 424 -26.05 -11.29 17.63
N ALA A 425 -26.01 -12.57 17.23
CA ALA A 425 -24.76 -13.30 17.03
C ALA A 425 -23.85 -12.64 15.97
N ASP A 426 -24.43 -12.11 14.89
CA ASP A 426 -23.68 -11.46 13.81
C ASP A 426 -22.93 -10.19 14.25
N ASP A 427 -23.32 -9.57 15.39
CA ASP A 427 -22.61 -8.43 15.95
C ASP A 427 -21.53 -8.81 16.97
N ARG A 428 -21.38 -10.10 17.30
CA ARG A 428 -20.37 -10.57 18.26
C ARG A 428 -19.02 -10.71 17.57
N LEU A 429 -18.15 -9.74 17.77
CA LEU A 429 -16.82 -9.72 17.17
C LEU A 429 -15.76 -10.35 18.07
N PHE A 430 -15.09 -11.37 17.53
CA PHE A 430 -13.90 -11.99 18.12
C PHE A 430 -12.74 -11.92 17.12
N LEU A 431 -11.55 -11.53 17.58
CA LEU A 431 -10.41 -11.26 16.71
C LEU A 431 -9.77 -12.51 16.08
N PRO A 432 -9.69 -13.67 16.77
CA PRO A 432 -9.19 -14.91 16.15
C PRO A 432 -10.00 -15.33 14.90
N GLU A 433 -11.32 -15.28 14.99
CA GLU A 433 -12.26 -15.60 13.91
C GLU A 433 -12.21 -14.55 12.81
N LEU A 434 -12.03 -13.27 13.18
CA LEU A 434 -11.80 -12.22 12.20
C LEU A 434 -10.53 -12.50 11.40
N ASP A 435 -9.40 -12.86 12.03
CA ASP A 435 -8.13 -13.13 11.31
C ASP A 435 -8.17 -14.44 10.50
N ARG A 436 -8.78 -15.49 11.05
CA ARG A 436 -8.77 -16.86 10.49
C ARG A 436 -10.20 -17.41 10.38
N PRO A 437 -11.01 -16.88 9.44
CA PRO A 437 -12.42 -17.23 9.36
C PRO A 437 -12.70 -18.66 8.91
N LEU A 438 -11.77 -19.30 8.20
CA LEU A 438 -11.86 -20.74 7.88
C LEU A 438 -11.04 -21.63 8.82
N GLY A 439 -10.47 -21.06 9.91
CA GLY A 439 -9.51 -21.65 10.85
C GLY A 439 -9.37 -23.18 10.82
N ALA A 440 -9.96 -23.87 11.79
CA ALA A 440 -9.92 -25.33 11.95
C ALA A 440 -10.95 -26.07 11.07
N ALA A 441 -11.56 -25.41 10.08
CA ALA A 441 -12.57 -26.04 9.24
C ALA A 441 -11.95 -27.17 8.42
N LEU A 442 -12.49 -28.38 8.54
CA LEU A 442 -12.15 -29.53 7.71
C LEU A 442 -13.40 -29.95 6.94
N VAL A 443 -13.40 -29.66 5.65
CA VAL A 443 -14.54 -29.90 4.76
C VAL A 443 -14.16 -31.00 3.76
N ALA A 444 -14.87 -32.12 3.83
CA ALA A 444 -14.63 -33.27 2.97
C ALA A 444 -15.20 -33.08 1.55
N ASP A 445 -16.35 -32.39 1.44
CA ASP A 445 -17.02 -32.14 0.16
C ASP A 445 -16.57 -30.82 -0.49
N PRO A 446 -16.09 -30.81 -1.75
CA PRO A 446 -15.75 -29.58 -2.45
C PRO A 446 -16.92 -28.57 -2.55
N GLY A 447 -18.16 -29.06 -2.63
CA GLY A 447 -19.37 -28.23 -2.74
C GLY A 447 -19.63 -27.45 -1.45
N GLU A 448 -19.57 -28.12 -0.30
CA GLU A 448 -19.66 -27.49 1.02
C GLU A 448 -18.60 -26.38 1.20
N LEU A 449 -17.38 -26.57 0.68
CA LEU A 449 -16.35 -25.52 0.73
C LEU A 449 -16.74 -24.30 -0.11
N GLN A 450 -17.38 -24.49 -1.28
CA GLN A 450 -17.85 -23.38 -2.09
C GLN A 450 -18.98 -22.62 -1.38
N ASP A 451 -19.90 -23.32 -0.72
CA ASP A 451 -20.97 -22.71 0.07
C ASP A 451 -20.39 -21.90 1.24
N LEU A 452 -19.48 -22.49 2.01
CA LEU A 452 -18.82 -21.85 3.15
C LEU A 452 -18.15 -20.52 2.78
N VAL A 453 -17.36 -20.49 1.70
CA VAL A 453 -16.66 -19.26 1.29
C VAL A 453 -17.63 -18.23 0.72
N ARG A 454 -18.65 -18.65 -0.04
CA ARG A 454 -19.69 -17.73 -0.55
C ARG A 454 -20.50 -17.11 0.58
N ASP A 455 -20.86 -17.89 1.59
CA ASP A 455 -21.60 -17.41 2.75
C ASP A 455 -20.75 -16.45 3.59
N TYR A 456 -19.47 -16.75 3.79
CA TYR A 456 -18.55 -15.79 4.40
C TYR A 456 -18.54 -14.44 3.65
N ILE A 457 -18.45 -14.47 2.32
CA ILE A 457 -18.45 -13.25 1.51
C ILE A 457 -19.78 -12.49 1.64
N ARG A 458 -20.93 -13.19 1.62
CA ARG A 458 -22.25 -12.56 1.78
C ARG A 458 -22.42 -11.95 3.17
N THR A 459 -21.94 -12.61 4.22
CA THR A 459 -21.94 -12.08 5.58
C THR A 459 -21.05 -10.85 5.70
N ASP A 460 -19.84 -10.88 5.15
CA ASP A 460 -18.96 -9.70 5.11
C ASP A 460 -19.64 -8.51 4.42
N LEU A 461 -20.25 -8.74 3.25
CA LEU A 461 -21.02 -7.72 2.54
C LEU A 461 -22.14 -7.14 3.40
N ALA A 462 -22.92 -7.99 4.09
CA ALA A 462 -23.98 -7.53 4.98
C ALA A 462 -23.42 -6.66 6.13
N LEU A 463 -22.39 -7.14 6.83
CA LEU A 463 -21.79 -6.47 7.98
C LEU A 463 -21.09 -5.15 7.63
N ARG A 464 -20.62 -4.98 6.39
CA ARG A 464 -19.82 -3.81 5.99
C ARG A 464 -20.56 -2.78 5.17
N THR A 465 -21.70 -3.13 4.60
CA THR A 465 -22.44 -2.24 3.69
C THR A 465 -23.77 -1.76 4.24
N ARG A 466 -24.36 -2.48 5.21
CA ARG A 466 -25.66 -2.13 5.77
C ARG A 466 -25.53 -1.17 6.95
N PRO A 467 -26.40 -0.13 7.08
CA PRO A 467 -26.33 0.85 8.15
C PRO A 467 -26.42 0.25 9.57
N GLU A 468 -27.19 -0.83 9.75
CA GLU A 468 -27.35 -1.50 11.06
C GLU A 468 -26.08 -2.17 11.60
N HIS A 469 -25.02 -2.28 10.78
CA HIS A 469 -23.73 -2.87 11.15
C HIS A 469 -22.58 -1.85 11.05
N SER A 470 -22.86 -0.56 11.29
CA SER A 470 -21.85 0.50 11.29
C SER A 470 -20.70 0.29 12.27
N ALA A 471 -20.83 -0.63 13.24
CA ALA A 471 -19.77 -1.05 14.16
C ALA A 471 -18.47 -1.45 13.45
N THR A 472 -18.55 -2.02 12.24
CA THR A 472 -17.37 -2.35 11.43
C THR A 472 -16.58 -1.10 11.01
N LEU A 473 -17.24 0.05 10.83
CA LEU A 473 -16.56 1.33 10.61
C LEU A 473 -15.85 1.81 11.86
N GLY A 474 -16.44 1.61 13.05
CA GLY A 474 -15.80 1.88 14.34
C GLY A 474 -14.49 1.09 14.52
N LEU A 475 -14.51 -0.20 14.19
CA LEU A 475 -13.34 -1.07 14.14
C LEU A 475 -12.25 -0.53 13.18
N PHE A 476 -12.65 -0.15 11.97
CA PHE A 476 -11.74 0.39 10.97
C PHE A 476 -11.08 1.70 11.41
N ILE A 477 -11.84 2.61 12.01
CA ILE A 477 -11.31 3.90 12.51
C ILE A 477 -10.28 3.67 13.60
N ALA A 478 -10.55 2.74 14.54
CA ALA A 478 -9.59 2.37 15.57
C ALA A 478 -8.31 1.80 14.96
N LEU A 479 -8.42 0.82 14.05
CA LEU A 479 -7.27 0.21 13.37
C LEU A 479 -6.45 1.23 12.54
N LEU A 480 -7.11 2.14 11.83
CA LEU A 480 -6.44 3.21 11.08
C LEU A 480 -5.70 4.19 12.02
N THR A 481 -6.31 4.52 13.15
CA THR A 481 -5.68 5.38 14.16
C THR A 481 -4.44 4.72 14.75
N SER A 482 -4.52 3.42 15.04
CA SER A 482 -3.38 2.63 15.51
C SER A 482 -2.25 2.55 14.48
N LEU A 483 -2.54 2.50 13.18
CA LEU A 483 -1.52 2.57 12.13
C LEU A 483 -0.75 3.90 12.20
N PHE A 484 -1.45 5.02 12.41
CA PHE A 484 -0.81 6.33 12.55
C PHE A 484 0.00 6.42 13.84
N THR A 485 -0.53 5.95 14.97
CA THR A 485 0.22 5.92 16.24
C THR A 485 1.45 5.03 16.16
N LEU A 486 1.36 3.86 15.53
CA LEU A 486 2.51 2.98 15.33
C LEU A 486 3.58 3.64 14.46
N SER A 487 3.17 4.45 13.46
CA SER A 487 4.12 5.19 12.61
C SER A 487 4.98 6.20 13.37
N ASP A 488 4.51 6.70 14.52
CA ASP A 488 5.26 7.67 15.33
C ASP A 488 6.39 7.04 16.15
N ILE A 489 6.40 5.70 16.32
CA ILE A 489 7.48 4.95 17.00
C ILE A 489 8.14 3.89 16.10
N ILE A 490 7.76 3.85 14.81
CA ILE A 490 8.24 2.83 13.88
C ILE A 490 9.74 2.97 13.61
N ASP A 491 10.35 4.10 13.91
CA ASP A 491 11.77 4.35 13.72
C ASP A 491 12.63 4.02 14.93
N SER A 492 12.00 3.62 16.05
CA SER A 492 12.71 3.31 17.28
C SER A 492 13.82 2.27 17.07
N PRO A 493 15.07 2.51 17.52
CA PRO A 493 16.11 1.49 17.46
C PRO A 493 15.86 0.32 18.43
N LYS A 494 14.83 0.43 19.29
CA LYS A 494 14.51 -0.55 20.34
C LYS A 494 13.73 -1.77 19.85
N TRP A 495 13.18 -1.74 18.63
CA TRP A 495 12.44 -2.89 18.10
C TRP A 495 13.32 -4.14 18.00
N THR A 496 12.82 -5.29 18.46
CA THR A 496 13.50 -6.57 18.26
C THR A 496 13.68 -6.85 16.78
N ALA A 497 14.77 -7.52 16.41
CA ALA A 497 15.04 -7.86 15.01
C ALA A 497 13.93 -8.73 14.41
N GLN A 498 13.31 -9.59 15.22
CA GLN A 498 12.15 -10.38 14.80
C GLN A 498 10.94 -9.49 14.51
N SER A 499 10.58 -8.57 15.41
CA SER A 499 9.47 -7.64 15.21
C SER A 499 9.67 -6.77 13.97
N ARG A 500 10.89 -6.30 13.72
CA ARG A 500 11.24 -5.55 12.51
C ARG A 500 10.93 -6.32 11.23
N VAL A 501 11.42 -7.56 11.12
CA VAL A 501 11.36 -8.35 9.87
C VAL A 501 10.02 -9.06 9.71
N ARG A 502 9.56 -9.77 10.75
CA ARG A 502 8.42 -10.70 10.67
C ARG A 502 7.08 -10.01 10.93
N ASP A 503 7.05 -9.03 11.81
CA ASP A 503 5.80 -8.48 12.33
C ASP A 503 5.46 -7.16 11.65
N ILE A 504 6.30 -6.13 11.84
CA ILE A 504 6.11 -4.78 11.27
C ILE A 504 6.08 -4.81 9.75
N HIS A 505 7.13 -5.37 9.13
CA HIS A 505 7.24 -5.42 7.66
C HIS A 505 6.62 -6.69 7.05
N GLY A 506 6.15 -7.62 7.88
CA GLY A 506 5.49 -8.86 7.44
C GLY A 506 4.00 -8.89 7.84
N TRP A 507 3.70 -9.51 8.99
CA TRP A 507 2.35 -9.82 9.42
C TRP A 507 1.42 -8.60 9.49
N TRP A 508 1.85 -7.51 10.13
CA TRP A 508 1.04 -6.33 10.42
C TRP A 508 0.44 -5.70 9.16
N LEU A 509 1.25 -5.49 8.13
CA LEU A 509 0.77 -4.94 6.85
C LEU A 509 -0.24 -5.87 6.17
N GLY A 510 -0.02 -7.18 6.26
CA GLY A 510 -0.93 -8.19 5.71
C GLY A 510 -2.23 -8.36 6.52
N TYR A 511 -2.20 -8.09 7.83
CA TYR A 511 -3.36 -8.05 8.72
C TYR A 511 -4.19 -6.78 8.46
N PHE A 512 -3.55 -5.62 8.51
CA PHE A 512 -4.17 -4.34 8.18
C PHE A 512 -4.82 -4.38 6.80
N SER A 513 -4.11 -4.87 5.79
CA SER A 513 -4.64 -4.89 4.42
C SER A 513 -5.86 -5.80 4.27
N PHE A 514 -5.88 -6.92 4.98
CA PHE A 514 -6.98 -7.88 4.95
C PHE A 514 -8.28 -7.29 5.51
N ILE A 515 -8.21 -6.47 6.56
CA ILE A 515 -9.37 -5.87 7.23
C ILE A 515 -9.76 -4.52 6.62
N ALA A 516 -8.77 -3.67 6.31
CA ALA A 516 -8.95 -2.25 6.03
C ALA A 516 -8.76 -1.87 4.56
N SER A 517 -8.03 -2.68 3.78
CA SER A 517 -7.64 -2.35 2.40
C SER A 517 -8.28 -3.22 1.33
N GLY A 518 -9.35 -3.95 1.63
CA GLY A 518 -9.99 -4.82 0.64
C GLY A 518 -10.78 -4.08 -0.45
N PRO A 519 -11.40 -4.85 -1.36
CA PRO A 519 -11.94 -4.31 -2.61
C PRO A 519 -13.31 -3.63 -2.42
N PRO A 520 -13.80 -2.90 -3.42
CA PRO A 520 -15.19 -2.43 -3.45
C PRO A 520 -16.18 -3.58 -3.24
N ALA A 521 -17.28 -3.34 -2.52
CA ALA A 521 -18.30 -4.38 -2.22
C ALA A 521 -18.78 -5.13 -3.46
N HIS A 522 -19.07 -4.43 -4.56
CA HIS A 522 -19.50 -5.07 -5.82
C HIS A 522 -18.48 -6.07 -6.38
N ARG A 523 -17.18 -5.92 -6.11
CA ARG A 523 -16.17 -6.90 -6.56
C ARG A 523 -16.26 -8.22 -5.80
N LEU A 524 -16.75 -8.21 -4.56
CA LEU A 524 -17.03 -9.44 -3.83
C LEU A 524 -18.36 -10.08 -4.25
N GLU A 525 -19.38 -9.27 -4.57
CA GLU A 525 -20.60 -9.80 -5.21
C GLU A 525 -20.29 -10.49 -6.55
N GLU A 526 -19.44 -9.86 -7.38
CA GLU A 526 -18.94 -10.43 -8.63
C GLU A 526 -18.20 -11.75 -8.41
N LEU A 527 -17.35 -11.83 -7.37
CA LEU A 527 -16.65 -13.06 -7.01
C LEU A 527 -17.62 -14.20 -6.65
N VAL A 528 -18.70 -13.90 -5.91
CA VAL A 528 -19.76 -14.87 -5.61
C VAL A 528 -20.46 -15.32 -6.89
N ALA A 529 -20.84 -14.39 -7.77
CA ALA A 529 -21.52 -14.70 -9.03
C ALA A 529 -20.63 -15.54 -9.98
N LEU A 530 -19.32 -15.27 -10.01
CA LEU A 530 -18.35 -16.06 -10.76
C LEU A 530 -18.20 -17.48 -10.20
N SER A 531 -18.26 -17.62 -8.87
CA SER A 531 -18.22 -18.91 -8.21
C SER A 531 -19.49 -19.73 -8.49
N GLU A 532 -20.67 -19.11 -8.41
CA GLU A 532 -21.95 -19.71 -8.78
C GLU A 532 -22.00 -20.14 -10.26
N ALA A 533 -21.35 -19.39 -11.14
CA ALA A 533 -21.23 -19.73 -12.56
C ALA A 533 -20.19 -20.82 -12.85
N GLY A 534 -19.44 -21.30 -11.85
CA GLY A 534 -18.41 -22.35 -12.01
C GLY A 534 -17.12 -21.88 -12.69
N VAL A 535 -16.92 -20.57 -12.82
CA VAL A 535 -15.71 -19.94 -13.36
C VAL A 535 -14.62 -19.87 -12.30
N VAL A 536 -15.01 -19.62 -11.04
CA VAL A 536 -14.13 -19.60 -9.87
C VAL A 536 -14.51 -20.72 -8.91
N GLU A 537 -13.52 -21.48 -8.44
CA GLU A 537 -13.66 -22.46 -7.37
C GLU A 537 -12.63 -22.15 -6.27
N PHE A 538 -13.01 -22.32 -5.00
CA PHE A 538 -12.15 -22.09 -3.85
C PHE A 538 -11.49 -23.38 -3.37
N LEU A 539 -10.21 -23.28 -3.00
CA LEU A 539 -9.38 -24.35 -2.44
C LEU A 539 -9.31 -24.34 -0.92
N GLY A 540 -9.63 -23.21 -0.26
CA GLY A 540 -9.59 -23.08 1.20
C GLY A 540 -8.30 -22.46 1.74
N ALA A 541 -8.12 -22.55 3.07
CA ALA A 541 -7.05 -21.88 3.81
C ALA A 541 -5.75 -22.68 3.84
N GLY A 542 -4.61 -21.99 3.98
CA GLY A 542 -3.30 -22.63 4.01
C GLY A 542 -2.93 -23.29 2.68
N ILE A 543 -3.26 -22.66 1.55
CA ILE A 543 -2.91 -23.18 0.22
C ILE A 543 -1.43 -23.56 0.14
N TRP A 544 -1.17 -24.74 -0.37
CA TRP A 544 0.15 -25.18 -0.84
C TRP A 544 0.07 -25.49 -2.33
N VAL A 545 1.20 -25.31 -3.02
CA VAL A 545 1.36 -25.62 -4.44
C VAL A 545 2.70 -26.34 -4.59
N GLU A 546 2.71 -27.43 -5.34
CA GLU A 546 3.92 -28.17 -5.69
C GLU A 546 4.01 -28.38 -7.21
N ALA A 547 5.24 -28.50 -7.69
CA ALA A 547 5.52 -29.00 -9.03
C ALA A 547 5.55 -30.54 -8.98
N ASP A 548 4.53 -31.19 -9.54
CA ASP A 548 4.47 -32.64 -9.64
C ASP A 548 5.34 -33.08 -10.83
N GLU A 549 6.57 -33.51 -10.54
CA GLU A 549 7.55 -33.92 -11.54
C GLU A 549 7.16 -35.20 -12.29
N ASP A 550 6.42 -36.09 -11.63
CA ASP A 550 5.99 -37.36 -12.22
C ASP A 550 4.86 -37.12 -13.22
N ALA A 551 3.87 -36.32 -12.83
CA ALA A 551 2.74 -35.98 -13.70
C ALA A 551 3.06 -34.83 -14.69
N GLY A 552 4.14 -34.07 -14.46
CA GLY A 552 4.52 -32.92 -15.27
C GLY A 552 3.49 -31.78 -15.21
N ILE A 553 2.88 -31.56 -14.05
CA ILE A 553 1.80 -30.58 -13.84
C ILE A 553 1.93 -29.88 -12.49
N PHE A 554 1.28 -28.72 -12.31
CA PHE A 554 1.13 -28.15 -10.96
C PHE A 554 0.04 -28.87 -10.18
N ARG A 555 0.28 -29.09 -8.90
CA ARG A 555 -0.70 -29.62 -7.95
C ARG A 555 -0.86 -28.68 -6.78
N ALA A 556 -2.10 -28.47 -6.35
CA ALA A 556 -2.41 -27.64 -5.19
C ALA A 556 -3.46 -28.29 -4.30
N GLY A 557 -3.42 -27.93 -3.03
CA GLY A 557 -4.40 -28.28 -2.01
C GLY A 557 -4.35 -27.27 -0.87
N SER A 558 -5.06 -27.57 0.21
CA SER A 558 -5.16 -26.66 1.35
C SER A 558 -5.22 -27.43 2.68
N ALA A 559 -5.20 -26.70 3.79
CA ALA A 559 -5.43 -27.27 5.11
C ALA A 559 -6.92 -27.52 5.38
N THR A 560 -7.82 -26.87 4.62
CA THR A 560 -9.27 -26.93 4.84
C THR A 560 -9.92 -28.16 4.22
N THR A 561 -9.34 -28.74 3.17
CA THR A 561 -9.92 -29.88 2.46
C THR A 561 -8.84 -30.85 1.99
N PRO A 562 -9.09 -32.18 2.02
CA PRO A 562 -8.18 -33.16 1.44
C PRO A 562 -8.17 -33.14 -0.10
N VAL A 563 -9.10 -32.41 -0.72
CA VAL A 563 -9.23 -32.30 -2.17
C VAL A 563 -8.02 -31.59 -2.74
N THR A 564 -7.42 -32.20 -3.76
CA THR A 564 -6.32 -31.58 -4.52
C THR A 564 -6.74 -31.35 -5.96
N VAL A 565 -6.22 -30.29 -6.56
CA VAL A 565 -6.44 -29.94 -7.96
C VAL A 565 -5.13 -29.95 -8.72
N THR A 566 -5.20 -30.24 -10.02
CA THR A 566 -4.07 -30.08 -10.92
C THR A 566 -4.38 -29.06 -12.00
N ALA A 567 -3.35 -28.35 -12.46
CA ALA A 567 -3.47 -27.31 -13.47
C ALA A 567 -2.19 -27.16 -14.29
N SER A 568 -2.35 -26.88 -15.58
CA SER A 568 -1.24 -26.52 -16.47
C SER A 568 -0.79 -25.06 -16.34
N ALA A 569 -1.47 -24.29 -15.48
CA ALA A 569 -1.22 -22.88 -15.28
C ALA A 569 -1.26 -22.53 -13.78
N LEU A 570 -0.30 -21.73 -13.34
CA LEU A 570 -0.20 -21.20 -11.98
C LEU A 570 -0.04 -19.68 -12.02
N VAL A 571 -0.73 -18.98 -11.14
CA VAL A 571 -0.60 -17.53 -10.96
C VAL A 571 -0.43 -17.19 -9.48
N ASP A 572 0.63 -16.49 -9.16
CA ASP A 572 0.81 -15.82 -7.86
C ASP A 572 0.17 -14.42 -7.88
N ALA A 573 -1.06 -14.32 -7.40
CA ALA A 573 -1.84 -13.09 -7.39
C ALA A 573 -1.49 -12.19 -6.20
N ARG A 574 -0.23 -11.75 -6.13
CA ARG A 574 0.31 -10.86 -5.09
C ARG A 574 1.46 -10.02 -5.63
N LEU A 575 1.76 -8.92 -4.93
CA LEU A 575 2.94 -8.13 -5.23
C LEU A 575 4.23 -8.87 -4.82
N PRO A 576 5.35 -8.64 -5.53
CA PRO A 576 6.66 -9.10 -5.10
C PRO A 576 7.00 -8.59 -3.69
N ALA A 577 7.79 -9.36 -2.95
CA ALA A 577 8.38 -8.88 -1.71
C ALA A 577 9.41 -7.78 -2.02
N THR A 578 9.57 -6.82 -1.10
CA THR A 578 10.60 -5.79 -1.22
C THR A 578 11.97 -6.39 -0.93
N ALA A 579 12.92 -6.23 -1.84
CA ALA A 579 14.35 -6.51 -1.61
C ALA A 579 15.16 -5.61 -2.55
N ILE A 580 15.77 -4.54 -2.05
CA ILE A 580 16.46 -3.57 -2.91
C ILE A 580 17.71 -4.16 -3.58
N SER A 581 18.41 -5.06 -2.89
CA SER A 581 19.61 -5.75 -3.39
C SER A 581 19.31 -6.71 -4.54
N ARG A 582 18.07 -7.24 -4.57
CA ARG A 582 17.54 -8.14 -5.60
C ARG A 582 16.38 -7.50 -6.37
N SER A 583 16.28 -6.18 -6.42
CA SER A 583 15.16 -5.53 -7.10
C SER A 583 15.22 -5.77 -8.60
N ASP A 584 14.11 -5.70 -9.33
CA ASP A 584 14.10 -5.62 -10.80
C ASP A 584 14.61 -4.25 -11.32
N ASN A 585 14.62 -3.24 -10.45
CA ASN A 585 15.13 -1.91 -10.74
C ASN A 585 16.66 -1.85 -10.65
N GLU A 586 17.32 -1.59 -11.79
CA GLU A 586 18.78 -1.56 -11.91
C GLU A 586 19.46 -0.50 -11.04
N LEU A 587 18.84 0.67 -10.92
CA LEU A 587 19.35 1.76 -10.10
C LEU A 587 19.42 1.39 -8.61
N LEU A 588 18.42 0.69 -8.08
CA LEU A 588 18.45 0.22 -6.69
C LEU A 588 19.56 -0.81 -6.47
N ARG A 589 19.76 -1.74 -7.41
CA ARG A 589 20.86 -2.72 -7.34
C ARG A 589 22.21 -2.03 -7.41
N SER A 590 22.38 -1.07 -8.33
CA SER A 590 23.60 -0.27 -8.47
C SER A 590 23.91 0.56 -7.21
N LEU A 591 22.88 1.18 -6.60
CA LEU A 591 23.01 1.92 -5.34
C LEU A 591 23.55 1.05 -4.19
N VAL A 592 23.09 -0.20 -4.09
CA VAL A 592 23.59 -1.16 -3.09
C VAL A 592 25.00 -1.64 -3.45
N ALA A 593 25.23 -1.99 -4.72
CA ALA A 593 26.51 -2.53 -5.18
C ALA A 593 27.68 -1.53 -5.04
N SER A 594 27.42 -0.23 -5.22
CA SER A 594 28.41 0.83 -5.03
C SER A 594 28.69 1.16 -3.56
N GLY A 595 27.86 0.67 -2.64
CA GLY A 595 27.91 1.00 -1.21
C GLY A 595 27.31 2.35 -0.85
N ALA A 596 26.73 3.09 -1.82
CA ALA A 596 26.07 4.37 -1.60
C ALA A 596 24.71 4.22 -0.87
N GLY A 597 24.11 3.04 -0.89
CA GLY A 597 22.95 2.68 -0.08
C GLY A 597 23.12 1.34 0.62
N LEU A 598 22.49 1.21 1.79
CA LEU A 598 22.52 0.02 2.61
C LEU A 598 21.13 -0.62 2.70
N GLU A 599 21.02 -1.89 2.31
CA GLU A 599 19.85 -2.70 2.67
C GLU A 599 19.90 -3.01 4.17
N GLU A 600 18.83 -2.69 4.87
CA GLU A 600 18.77 -2.82 6.32
C GLU A 600 18.76 -4.30 6.75
N VAL A 601 19.77 -4.67 7.52
CA VAL A 601 19.89 -5.96 8.19
C VAL A 601 19.80 -5.73 9.68
N VAL A 602 18.86 -6.40 10.33
CA VAL A 602 18.66 -6.32 11.79
C VAL A 602 19.11 -7.62 12.45
N THR A 603 19.71 -7.50 13.63
CA THR A 603 20.27 -8.64 14.37
C THR A 603 19.90 -8.54 15.86
N ASP A 604 19.42 -9.63 16.43
CA ASP A 604 19.17 -9.80 17.86
C ASP A 604 19.51 -11.24 18.28
N GLY A 605 20.50 -11.40 19.17
CA GLY A 605 21.03 -12.70 19.55
C GLY A 605 21.50 -13.53 18.34
N ALA A 606 20.85 -14.68 18.12
CA ALA A 606 21.12 -15.57 16.99
C ALA A 606 20.30 -15.27 15.73
N PHE A 607 19.31 -14.36 15.81
CA PHE A 607 18.47 -13.99 14.68
C PHE A 607 19.12 -12.83 13.92
N SER A 608 19.37 -13.02 12.63
CA SER A 608 19.84 -11.97 11.72
C SER A 608 19.11 -12.12 10.39
N ALA A 609 18.47 -11.05 9.93
CA ALA A 609 17.72 -11.06 8.68
C ALA A 609 17.62 -9.66 8.05
N SER A 610 17.53 -9.63 6.72
CA SER A 610 17.27 -8.41 5.96
C SER A 610 15.79 -8.03 6.04
N THR A 611 15.49 -6.73 6.16
CA THR A 611 14.14 -6.19 5.96
C THR A 611 13.80 -5.99 4.48
N GLY A 612 14.80 -6.12 3.60
CA GLY A 612 14.71 -5.90 2.16
C GLY A 612 14.64 -4.42 1.76
N ARG A 613 14.78 -3.51 2.73
CA ARG A 613 14.50 -2.08 2.58
C ARG A 613 15.78 -1.24 2.61
N LEU A 614 15.76 -0.12 1.90
CA LEU A 614 16.82 0.89 1.98
C LEU A 614 16.77 1.59 3.33
N SER A 615 17.92 1.62 4.02
CA SER A 615 18.05 2.34 5.27
C SER A 615 18.17 3.85 5.02
N VAL A 616 17.27 4.61 5.63
CA VAL A 616 17.28 6.08 5.59
C VAL A 616 17.15 6.66 7.00
N ARG A 617 17.70 7.86 7.19
CA ARG A 617 17.51 8.62 8.42
C ARG A 617 16.08 9.15 8.49
N GLN A 618 15.33 8.83 9.54
CA GLN A 618 13.90 9.15 9.59
C GLN A 618 13.62 10.65 9.76
N LEU A 619 14.57 11.42 10.30
CA LEU A 619 14.46 12.86 10.45
C LEU A 619 14.40 13.63 9.12
N ASP A 620 15.05 13.13 8.06
CA ASP A 620 15.19 13.88 6.81
C ASP A 620 15.34 13.04 5.54
N THR A 621 15.24 11.72 5.67
CA THR A 621 15.23 10.71 4.59
C THR A 621 16.57 10.56 3.85
N ARG A 622 17.68 11.02 4.43
CA ARG A 622 19.02 10.81 3.87
C ARG A 622 19.39 9.32 3.87
N ILE A 623 19.94 8.85 2.75
CA ILE A 623 20.35 7.46 2.57
C ILE A 623 21.53 7.14 3.49
N LEU A 624 21.48 6.00 4.17
CA LEU A 624 22.62 5.43 4.89
C LEU A 624 23.45 4.58 3.93
N GLY A 625 24.75 4.88 3.81
CA GLY A 625 25.68 4.09 3.02
C GLY A 625 26.27 2.91 3.78
N ALA A 626 26.93 1.99 3.09
CA ALA A 626 27.59 0.82 3.68
C ALA A 626 28.71 1.18 4.68
N GLY A 627 29.25 2.40 4.60
CA GLY A 627 30.22 2.94 5.55
C GLY A 627 29.64 3.39 6.90
N GLY A 628 28.31 3.33 7.07
CA GLY A 628 27.63 3.76 8.31
C GLY A 628 27.34 5.26 8.40
N GLU A 629 27.70 6.03 7.36
CA GLU A 629 27.46 7.47 7.28
C GLU A 629 26.24 7.78 6.40
N HIS A 630 25.48 8.80 6.79
CA HIS A 630 24.38 9.30 5.98
C HIS A 630 24.89 10.22 4.87
N SER A 631 24.41 10.02 3.65
CA SER A 631 24.77 10.87 2.52
C SER A 631 24.36 12.32 2.76
N SER A 632 25.20 13.27 2.35
CA SER A 632 24.89 14.70 2.39
C SER A 632 23.98 15.16 1.25
N ARG A 633 23.79 14.33 0.21
CA ARG A 633 23.16 14.74 -1.07
C ARG A 633 22.19 13.71 -1.66
N LEU A 634 22.12 12.50 -1.10
CA LEU A 634 21.21 11.44 -1.54
C LEU A 634 20.09 11.23 -0.52
N TYR A 635 18.86 11.29 -1.02
CA TYR A 635 17.62 11.17 -0.25
C TYR A 635 16.74 10.08 -0.84
N ALA A 636 15.99 9.34 -0.02
CA ALA A 636 15.08 8.32 -0.53
C ALA A 636 13.75 8.26 0.24
N ILE A 637 12.66 8.22 -0.50
CA ILE A 637 11.30 8.02 0.02
C ILE A 637 10.59 6.95 -0.80
N GLY A 638 9.67 6.20 -0.17
CA GLY A 638 8.80 5.26 -0.86
C GLY A 638 8.70 3.91 -0.13
N PRO A 639 7.88 2.98 -0.66
CA PRO A 639 7.61 1.70 -0.01
C PRO A 639 8.81 0.73 0.00
N TYR A 640 9.94 1.11 -0.59
CA TYR A 640 11.18 0.34 -0.61
C TYR A 640 12.19 0.80 0.47
N THR A 641 11.90 1.87 1.22
CA THR A 641 12.72 2.32 2.35
C THR A 641 12.19 1.78 3.68
N ASN A 642 12.98 1.91 4.75
CA ASN A 642 12.57 1.61 6.13
C ASN A 642 11.77 2.76 6.78
N SER A 643 11.33 3.76 6.01
CA SER A 643 10.40 4.79 6.45
C SER A 643 8.97 4.28 6.60
N PRO A 644 8.10 5.00 7.35
CA PRO A 644 6.70 4.64 7.49
C PRO A 644 6.01 4.33 6.16
N PHE A 645 5.09 3.37 6.17
CA PHE A 645 4.29 3.03 5.00
C PHE A 645 3.41 4.22 4.60
N VAL A 646 3.61 4.72 3.37
CA VAL A 646 2.89 5.86 2.82
C VAL A 646 2.07 5.47 1.59
N GLY A 647 0.78 5.84 1.60
CA GLY A 647 -0.06 5.74 0.41
C GLY A 647 0.42 6.68 -0.70
N ALA A 648 0.12 6.32 -1.95
CA ALA A 648 0.45 7.16 -3.12
C ALA A 648 -0.35 8.48 -3.14
N PHE A 649 -1.55 8.47 -2.58
CA PHE A 649 -2.45 9.60 -2.31
C PHE A 649 -3.10 9.35 -0.95
N SER A 650 -3.93 10.28 -0.47
CA SER A 650 -4.47 10.20 0.89
C SER A 650 -5.92 10.65 0.99
N ARG A 651 -6.52 10.41 2.15
CA ARG A 651 -7.88 10.86 2.47
C ARG A 651 -7.83 12.33 2.93
N PRO A 652 -8.80 13.16 2.53
CA PRO A 652 -8.93 14.50 3.10
C PRO A 652 -9.10 14.45 4.63
N ARG A 653 -8.52 15.43 5.34
CA ARG A 653 -8.67 15.68 6.77
C ARG A 653 -8.19 14.54 7.68
N THR A 654 -7.10 13.87 7.31
CA THR A 654 -6.55 12.74 8.09
C THR A 654 -5.12 12.91 8.59
N ASN A 655 -4.52 14.11 8.50
CA ASN A 655 -3.11 14.33 8.86
C ASN A 655 -2.16 13.29 8.19
N ALA A 656 -2.29 13.12 6.88
CA ALA A 656 -1.72 11.97 6.19
C ALA A 656 -0.18 11.87 6.31
N ILE A 657 0.32 10.68 6.64
CA ILE A 657 1.77 10.37 6.73
C ILE A 657 2.48 10.75 5.42
N SER A 658 1.85 10.51 4.27
CA SER A 658 2.41 10.82 2.95
C SER A 658 2.81 12.29 2.80
N PHE A 659 1.97 13.20 3.30
CA PHE A 659 2.19 14.65 3.24
C PHE A 659 3.28 15.09 4.22
N ARG A 660 3.31 14.52 5.43
CA ARG A 660 4.38 14.70 6.42
C ARG A 660 5.74 14.33 5.83
N GLU A 661 5.84 13.17 5.20
CA GLU A 661 7.08 12.70 4.57
C GLU A 661 7.51 13.58 3.39
N ASN A 662 6.57 14.01 2.54
CA ASN A 662 6.88 14.87 1.40
C ASN A 662 7.40 16.25 1.84
N ASP A 663 6.78 16.86 2.84
CA ASP A 663 7.20 18.17 3.37
C ASP A 663 8.59 18.07 4.02
N LYS A 664 8.79 17.05 4.85
CA LYS A 664 10.06 16.76 5.51
C LYS A 664 11.23 16.65 4.53
N VAL A 665 11.10 15.83 3.48
CA VAL A 665 12.18 15.68 2.49
C VAL A 665 12.37 16.92 1.63
N ALA A 666 11.29 17.60 1.21
CA ALA A 666 11.40 18.83 0.42
C ALA A 666 12.17 19.92 1.18
N ARG A 667 11.86 20.13 2.47
CA ARG A 667 12.58 21.08 3.32
C ARG A 667 14.03 20.67 3.54
N ALA A 668 14.31 19.39 3.75
CA ALA A 668 15.67 18.88 3.90
C ALA A 668 16.53 19.09 2.65
N ILE A 669 15.95 18.91 1.46
CA ILE A 669 16.59 19.20 0.17
C ILE A 669 16.89 20.69 0.05
N LEU A 670 15.91 21.57 0.29
CA LEU A 670 16.09 23.02 0.16
C LEU A 670 17.11 23.58 1.15
N ARG A 671 17.12 23.10 2.40
CA ARG A 671 18.14 23.48 3.39
C ARG A 671 19.53 23.10 2.91
N ARG A 672 19.70 21.87 2.40
CA ARG A 672 21.01 21.46 1.88
C ARG A 672 21.43 22.27 0.66
N LEU A 673 20.51 22.58 -0.26
CA LEU A 673 20.83 23.48 -1.38
C LEU A 673 21.30 24.85 -0.88
N SER A 674 20.64 25.43 0.12
CA SER A 674 21.06 26.71 0.70
C SER A 674 22.46 26.64 1.31
N GLU A 675 22.77 25.57 2.06
CA GLU A 675 24.13 25.33 2.57
C GLU A 675 25.16 25.23 1.44
N LEU A 676 24.84 24.53 0.35
CA LEU A 676 25.71 24.41 -0.82
C LEU A 676 25.95 25.74 -1.53
N ALA A 677 24.94 26.60 -1.60
CA ALA A 677 25.06 27.93 -2.17
C ALA A 677 25.96 28.84 -1.31
N GLU A 678 25.91 28.69 0.01
CA GLU A 678 26.79 29.40 0.94
C GLU A 678 28.23 28.88 0.86
N GLU A 679 28.42 27.55 0.80
CA GLU A 679 29.71 26.88 0.64
C GLU A 679 30.39 27.31 -0.69
N GLY A 680 29.63 27.30 -1.80
CA GLY A 680 30.13 27.73 -3.12
C GLY A 680 30.34 29.24 -3.26
N GLY A 681 29.65 30.04 -2.44
CA GLY A 681 29.82 31.50 -2.38
C GLY A 681 31.09 31.96 -1.64
N LEU A 682 31.75 31.07 -0.90
CA LEU A 682 32.99 31.36 -0.17
C LEU A 682 34.26 31.06 -0.97
N ASP A 683 34.17 30.36 -2.12
CA ASP A 683 35.35 30.05 -2.94
C ASP A 683 34.95 29.57 -4.35
N THR A 684 34.86 30.43 -5.39
CA THR A 684 35.14 29.98 -6.77
C THR A 684 35.50 31.10 -7.77
N PRO A 685 36.65 30.99 -8.48
CA PRO A 685 36.91 31.68 -9.74
C PRO A 685 36.03 31.11 -10.87
N ALA A 686 35.69 31.95 -11.85
CA ALA A 686 34.79 31.65 -12.97
C ALA A 686 35.06 30.29 -13.68
N ARG A 687 34.00 29.49 -13.87
CA ARG A 687 34.00 28.30 -14.74
C ARG A 687 34.11 28.72 -16.22
N PRO A 688 34.87 28.00 -17.07
CA PRO A 688 34.90 28.26 -18.51
C PRO A 688 33.61 27.78 -19.18
N ALA A 689 33.11 28.56 -20.13
CA ALA A 689 31.90 28.28 -20.90
C ALA A 689 32.09 27.07 -21.84
N GLU A 690 31.20 26.09 -21.75
CA GLU A 690 31.10 25.00 -22.74
C GLU A 690 30.04 25.29 -23.81
N ALA A 691 30.30 24.74 -24.99
CA ALA A 691 29.77 25.14 -26.28
C ALA A 691 28.31 24.71 -26.55
N THR A 692 27.55 25.66 -27.08
CA THR A 692 26.37 25.56 -27.97
C THR A 692 25.70 24.18 -28.13
N ARG A 693 24.50 24.05 -27.54
CA ARG A 693 23.49 23.02 -27.88
C ARG A 693 22.95 23.22 -29.31
N PRO A 694 22.71 22.15 -30.11
CA PRO A 694 21.94 22.26 -31.34
C PRO A 694 20.44 22.33 -31.04
N ALA A 695 19.71 23.12 -31.83
CA ALA A 695 18.28 23.33 -31.71
C ALA A 695 17.47 22.06 -32.06
N HIS A 696 16.54 21.67 -31.19
CA HIS A 696 15.48 20.70 -31.51
C HIS A 696 14.30 21.39 -32.24
N PRO A 697 13.66 20.72 -33.21
CA PRO A 697 12.53 21.27 -33.94
C PRO A 697 11.23 21.16 -33.15
N ALA A 698 10.33 22.11 -33.42
CA ALA A 698 9.03 22.28 -32.80
C ALA A 698 8.13 21.03 -32.90
N LEU A 699 7.45 20.73 -31.80
CA LEU A 699 6.31 19.82 -31.72
C LEU A 699 5.15 20.37 -32.57
N ILE A 700 4.62 19.54 -33.47
CA ILE A 700 3.30 19.68 -34.08
C ILE A 700 2.55 18.38 -33.77
N ASP A 701 1.40 18.54 -33.09
CA ASP A 701 0.29 17.63 -32.72
C ASP A 701 0.58 16.23 -32.11
#